data_AF-A0AAN7QQU4-F1
#
_entry.id   AF-A0AAN7QQU4-F1
#
_cell.length_a   1.000
_cell.length_b   1.000
_cell.length_c   1.000
_cell.angle_alpha   90.00
_cell.angle_beta   90.00
_cell.angle_gamma   90.00
#
_symmetry.space_group_name_H-M   'P 1'
#
loop_
_entity.id
_entity.type
_entity.pdbx_description
1 polymer ?
#
loop_
_entity_poly.entity_id
_entity_poly.type
_entity_poly.pdbx_seq_one_letter_code
_entity_poly.pdbx_strand_id
1 'polypeptide(L)'
;MSTPDPRYCLWVLPTHNATADRYFYGRYSVLKSLSSARKFLKLVDKYLSKRPSLTPMAVRALEDCHLLATLNLDFLSASFETVRSASRILPVLMADDVQTLLSAILTNVQTCTDSLREASTAWELRNGLTEPLSKDTKLYSVSLALFNKVWFPKRKKRSSATALAPGSPSSWLTTVASRKKRFAFGHGQLAVRMPDRVRSIYEAARSKHVRQHLLQSSEEDGMSAITVRDIVVVSQDGYGNFSTINEAISNAPNNSKSSDGYFMIYVTAGVYEEYVSIPKKKRYLFMMGDGINETIITGNHSIVDGWTTFHSATFSVVAPDFVAVGITFRNTAGAVKHQAVAVRNGADRSIFYTCSFEGYQDTLYAHSLRQFYRGCNIYGTVDFIFGNAAVVFQGCNLYPRLPMKGQFNAITAQGRTNQNQSTGISIQDCTIMPADDLASSNMTVQTYLGRPWKEYSRTVYMQSYIHDSVNPAGWKDWNGTFALTTLYYAEYNNTGAGSNTSSRVTWPGYHVINATDAANFTVSNFLLGNDWVPMAGIPYHEGLLQKAHHCLQCKDSDLCLLTLRADPNTQTADLSGLTLISIREATANATDTSAYVRQMLNETNLEPSVQEALNARRLDGSPPHQELRRPPELDGGGGGLLRDRVHGVGRGRQAWGGLPEQDAHAGLRHCPRLAVISLLEKIKL
;
A
#
# COMPACT_ATOMS: atom_id res chain seq x y z
N MET A 1 -31.01 9.02 16.64
CA MET A 1 -30.18 8.41 15.57
C MET A 1 -28.72 8.81 15.79
N SER A 2 -27.75 8.01 15.34
CA SER A 2 -26.30 8.30 15.47
C SER A 2 -25.75 9.15 14.31
N THR A 3 -26.52 10.15 13.87
CA THR A 3 -25.98 11.22 13.04
C THR A 3 -25.28 12.23 13.95
N PRO A 4 -24.13 12.81 13.55
CA PRO A 4 -23.55 13.97 14.22
C PRO A 4 -24.49 15.18 14.28
N ASP A 5 -25.47 15.26 13.38
CA ASP A 5 -26.33 16.43 13.16
C ASP A 5 -27.82 16.17 13.51
N PRO A 6 -28.18 15.75 14.75
CA PRO A 6 -29.53 15.29 15.07
C PRO A 6 -30.59 16.40 14.96
N ARG A 7 -30.26 17.64 15.33
CA ARG A 7 -31.18 18.79 15.17
C ARG A 7 -31.45 19.11 13.70
N TYR A 8 -30.42 19.06 12.85
CA TYR A 8 -30.57 19.29 11.41
C TYR A 8 -31.35 18.15 10.73
N CYS A 9 -31.13 16.90 11.16
CA CYS A 9 -31.91 15.74 10.73
C CYS A 9 -33.42 15.92 10.97
N LEU A 10 -33.81 16.35 12.18
CA LEU A 10 -35.21 16.63 12.51
C LEU A 10 -35.82 17.79 11.72
N TRP A 11 -35.00 18.79 11.34
CA TRP A 11 -35.44 19.94 10.55
C TRP A 11 -35.59 19.64 9.06
N VAL A 12 -34.73 18.79 8.49
CA VAL A 12 -34.69 18.54 7.03
C VAL A 12 -35.59 17.40 6.57
N LEU A 13 -36.02 16.51 7.47
CA LEU A 13 -36.93 15.40 7.20
C LEU A 13 -38.40 15.82 7.44
N PRO A 14 -39.36 15.32 6.64
CA PRO A 14 -40.78 15.67 6.80
C PRO A 14 -41.39 15.08 8.06
N THR A 15 -42.10 15.89 8.86
CA THR A 15 -42.64 15.51 10.18
C THR A 15 -44.02 14.85 10.13
N HIS A 16 -44.79 15.03 9.05
CA HIS A 16 -46.20 14.61 8.96
C HIS A 16 -46.44 13.68 7.76
N ASN A 17 -45.99 12.44 7.86
CA ASN A 17 -46.40 11.38 6.94
C ASN A 17 -46.65 10.08 7.71
N ALA A 18 -47.93 9.72 7.87
CA ALA A 18 -48.37 8.55 8.66
C ALA A 18 -47.91 7.20 8.08
N THR A 19 -47.47 7.17 6.82
CA THR A 19 -46.94 5.96 6.16
C THR A 19 -45.41 5.97 5.97
N ALA A 20 -44.71 7.01 6.49
CA ALA A 20 -43.26 7.13 6.34
C ALA A 20 -42.51 6.16 7.26
N ASP A 21 -41.99 5.07 6.68
CA ASP A 21 -41.06 4.18 7.34
C ASP A 21 -39.60 4.70 7.28
N ARG A 22 -38.69 3.97 7.93
CA ARG A 22 -37.24 4.29 7.94
C ARG A 22 -36.60 4.29 6.54
N TYR A 23 -37.13 3.51 5.60
CA TYR A 23 -36.62 3.43 4.22
C TYR A 23 -37.10 4.64 3.40
N PHE A 24 -38.32 5.13 3.63
CA PHE A 24 -38.80 6.40 3.08
C PHE A 24 -37.87 7.55 3.48
N TYR A 25 -37.55 7.71 4.77
CA TYR A 25 -36.63 8.77 5.23
C TYR A 25 -35.23 8.63 4.63
N GLY A 26 -34.72 7.41 4.51
CA GLY A 26 -33.45 7.12 3.83
C GLY A 26 -33.45 7.61 2.38
N ARG A 27 -34.42 7.15 1.56
CA ARG A 27 -34.55 7.55 0.14
C ARG A 27 -34.77 9.05 -0.01
N TYR A 28 -35.64 9.63 0.84
CA TYR A 28 -35.90 11.07 0.87
C TYR A 28 -34.62 11.87 1.10
N SER A 29 -33.78 11.45 2.05
CA SER A 29 -32.53 12.17 2.34
C SER A 29 -31.56 12.16 1.15
N VAL A 30 -31.40 11.03 0.45
CA VAL A 30 -30.52 10.92 -0.72
C VAL A 30 -31.07 11.76 -1.88
N LEU A 31 -32.39 11.76 -2.10
CA LEU A 31 -33.04 12.60 -3.10
C LEU A 31 -32.90 14.10 -2.78
N LYS A 32 -33.04 14.48 -1.51
CA LYS A 32 -32.83 15.85 -1.02
C LYS A 32 -31.38 16.28 -1.21
N SER A 33 -30.43 15.39 -0.90
CA SER A 33 -29.00 15.56 -1.15
C SER A 33 -28.72 15.83 -2.62
N LEU A 34 -29.28 15.01 -3.53
CA LEU A 34 -29.15 15.20 -4.98
C LEU A 34 -29.73 16.54 -5.46
N SER A 35 -30.85 16.99 -4.89
CA SER A 35 -31.41 18.32 -5.16
C SER A 35 -30.48 19.46 -4.69
N SER A 36 -29.85 19.30 -3.53
CA SER A 36 -28.92 20.29 -2.97
C SER A 36 -27.63 20.39 -3.78
N ALA A 37 -27.01 19.25 -4.09
CA ALA A 37 -25.82 19.16 -4.94
C ALA A 37 -25.99 19.87 -6.30
N ARG A 38 -27.17 19.75 -6.94
CA ARG A 38 -27.49 20.45 -8.19
C ARG A 38 -27.56 21.97 -8.03
N LYS A 39 -27.96 22.47 -6.86
CA LYS A 39 -27.96 23.91 -6.56
C LYS A 39 -26.54 24.40 -6.26
N PHE A 40 -25.75 23.59 -5.54
CA PHE A 40 -24.36 23.92 -5.26
C PHE A 40 -23.51 24.00 -6.53
N LEU A 41 -23.60 23.01 -7.43
CA LEU A 41 -22.88 23.06 -8.71
C LEU A 41 -23.21 24.33 -9.51
N LYS A 42 -24.51 24.65 -9.68
CA LYS A 42 -24.97 25.88 -10.34
C LYS A 42 -24.45 27.16 -9.68
N LEU A 43 -24.20 27.13 -8.37
CA LEU A 43 -23.63 28.26 -7.64
C LEU A 43 -22.12 28.38 -7.94
N VAL A 44 -21.39 27.26 -7.98
CA VAL A 44 -19.99 27.21 -8.41
C VAL A 44 -19.85 27.70 -9.86
N ASP A 45 -20.72 27.27 -10.78
CA ASP A 45 -20.78 27.76 -12.17
C ASP A 45 -20.94 29.29 -12.24
N LYS A 46 -21.79 29.86 -11.38
CA LYS A 46 -22.03 31.31 -11.29
C LYS A 46 -20.81 32.09 -10.76
N TYR A 47 -19.94 31.48 -9.95
CA TYR A 47 -18.66 32.09 -9.59
C TYR A 47 -17.62 31.87 -10.69
N LEU A 48 -17.57 30.70 -11.31
CA LEU A 48 -16.69 30.40 -12.43
C LEU A 48 -16.97 31.23 -13.68
N SER A 49 -18.17 31.76 -13.89
CA SER A 49 -18.44 32.70 -14.99
C SER A 49 -17.83 34.09 -14.75
N LYS A 50 -17.39 34.40 -13.53
CA LYS A 50 -16.71 35.66 -13.17
C LYS A 50 -15.18 35.58 -13.24
N ARG A 51 -14.59 34.67 -14.04
CA ARG A 51 -13.11 34.47 -14.11
C ARG A 51 -12.28 35.77 -14.12
N PRO A 52 -12.62 36.84 -14.88
CA PRO A 52 -11.79 38.03 -14.97
C PRO A 52 -11.59 38.80 -13.65
N SER A 53 -12.45 38.58 -12.63
CA SER A 53 -12.35 39.22 -11.31
C SER A 53 -11.80 38.29 -10.23
N LEU A 54 -11.20 37.15 -10.59
CA LEU A 54 -10.74 36.13 -9.65
C LEU A 54 -9.23 35.92 -9.78
N THR A 55 -8.56 35.65 -8.65
CA THR A 55 -7.15 35.26 -8.67
C THR A 55 -6.99 33.86 -9.26
N PRO A 56 -5.82 33.50 -9.84
CA PRO A 56 -5.60 32.16 -10.40
C PRO A 56 -5.85 31.03 -9.38
N MET A 57 -5.45 31.24 -8.12
CA MET A 57 -5.68 30.30 -7.02
C MET A 57 -7.19 30.17 -6.68
N ALA A 58 -7.96 31.26 -6.73
CA ALA A 58 -9.41 31.22 -6.56
C ALA A 58 -10.14 30.52 -7.72
N VAL A 59 -9.64 30.67 -8.96
CA VAL A 59 -10.14 29.90 -10.13
C VAL A 59 -9.87 28.41 -9.94
N ARG A 60 -8.64 28.02 -9.56
CA ARG A 60 -8.28 26.62 -9.28
C ARG A 60 -9.14 26.00 -8.18
N ALA A 61 -9.35 26.71 -7.07
CA ALA A 61 -10.23 26.27 -5.97
C ALA A 61 -11.71 26.12 -6.38
N LEU A 62 -12.19 26.96 -7.30
CA LEU A 62 -13.52 26.80 -7.88
C LEU A 62 -13.60 25.61 -8.86
N GLU A 63 -12.54 25.35 -9.62
CA GLU A 63 -12.43 24.19 -10.52
C GLU A 63 -12.36 22.88 -9.71
N ASP A 64 -11.68 22.87 -8.55
CA ASP A 64 -11.74 21.79 -7.55
C ASP A 64 -13.19 21.52 -7.15
N CYS A 65 -13.87 22.55 -6.65
CA CYS A 65 -15.26 22.47 -6.22
C CYS A 65 -16.21 22.03 -7.34
N HIS A 66 -15.98 22.47 -8.58
CA HIS A 66 -16.79 22.09 -9.73
C HIS A 66 -16.65 20.60 -10.07
N LEU A 67 -15.41 20.09 -10.12
CA LEU A 67 -15.15 18.66 -10.36
C LEU A 67 -15.75 17.79 -9.24
N LEU A 68 -15.52 18.18 -7.98
CA LEU A 68 -15.98 17.46 -6.80
C LEU A 68 -17.51 17.47 -6.68
N ALA A 69 -18.17 18.59 -6.98
CA ALA A 69 -19.63 18.67 -7.04
C ALA A 69 -20.21 17.86 -8.21
N THR A 70 -19.54 17.83 -9.37
CA THR A 70 -19.93 16.96 -10.50
C THR A 70 -19.87 15.48 -10.13
N LEU A 71 -18.80 15.04 -9.45
CA LEU A 71 -18.69 13.66 -8.95
C LEU A 71 -19.77 13.36 -7.89
N ASN A 72 -20.08 14.31 -7.01
CA ASN A 72 -21.17 14.15 -6.05
C ASN A 72 -22.53 13.93 -6.71
N LEU A 73 -22.80 14.57 -7.86
CA LEU A 73 -24.03 14.31 -8.62
C LEU A 73 -24.09 12.89 -9.16
N ASP A 74 -22.98 12.35 -9.70
CA ASP A 74 -22.93 10.95 -10.15
C ASP A 74 -23.16 10.00 -8.97
N PHE A 75 -22.43 10.21 -7.87
CA PHE A 75 -22.44 9.34 -6.69
C PHE A 75 -23.81 9.36 -6.00
N LEU A 76 -24.46 10.52 -5.88
CA LEU A 76 -25.81 10.65 -5.33
C LEU A 76 -26.86 10.04 -6.27
N SER A 77 -26.71 10.17 -7.59
CA SER A 77 -27.63 9.56 -8.56
C SER A 77 -27.54 8.04 -8.53
N ALA A 78 -26.34 7.47 -8.58
CA ALA A 78 -26.12 6.03 -8.46
C ALA A 78 -26.65 5.49 -7.12
N SER A 79 -26.31 6.16 -6.01
CA SER A 79 -26.82 5.80 -4.68
C SER A 79 -28.35 5.83 -4.61
N PHE A 80 -28.98 6.85 -5.21
CA PHE A 80 -30.43 6.99 -5.24
C PHE A 80 -31.09 5.85 -6.02
N GLU A 81 -30.60 5.51 -7.21
CA GLU A 81 -31.15 4.42 -8.02
C GLU A 81 -31.08 3.06 -7.30
N THR A 82 -29.98 2.80 -6.57
CA THR A 82 -29.85 1.60 -5.73
C THR A 82 -30.87 1.58 -4.58
N VAL A 83 -31.04 2.67 -3.82
CA VAL A 83 -31.99 2.68 -2.69
C VAL A 83 -33.45 2.82 -3.14
N ARG A 84 -33.71 3.33 -4.36
CA ARG A 84 -35.03 3.47 -4.97
C ARG A 84 -35.64 2.11 -5.31
N SER A 85 -34.85 1.19 -5.84
CA SER A 85 -35.30 -0.18 -6.16
C SER A 85 -35.34 -1.11 -4.95
N ALA A 86 -34.51 -0.87 -3.92
CA ALA A 86 -34.42 -1.72 -2.74
C ALA A 86 -35.64 -1.63 -1.81
N SER A 87 -36.39 -2.72 -1.64
CA SER A 87 -37.54 -2.82 -0.73
C SER A 87 -37.18 -3.26 0.71
N ARG A 88 -36.01 -3.89 0.91
CA ARG A 88 -35.50 -4.40 2.19
C ARG A 88 -33.98 -4.17 2.31
N ILE A 89 -33.28 -4.95 3.15
CA ILE A 89 -31.81 -4.96 3.30
C ILE A 89 -31.16 -5.18 1.93
N LEU A 90 -30.08 -4.43 1.64
CA LEU A 90 -29.31 -4.58 0.40
C LEU A 90 -28.35 -5.78 0.47
N PRO A 91 -28.03 -6.43 -0.66
CA PRO A 91 -26.87 -7.33 -0.75
C PRO A 91 -25.59 -6.61 -0.30
N VAL A 92 -24.65 -7.34 0.34
CA VAL A 92 -23.49 -6.74 1.01
C VAL A 92 -22.68 -5.84 0.09
N LEU A 93 -22.37 -6.26 -1.14
CA LEU A 93 -21.63 -5.47 -2.12
C LEU A 93 -22.37 -4.19 -2.52
N MET A 94 -23.68 -4.27 -2.76
CA MET A 94 -24.50 -3.09 -3.08
C MET A 94 -24.64 -2.15 -1.88
N ALA A 95 -24.62 -2.67 -0.66
CA ALA A 95 -24.62 -1.87 0.55
C ALA A 95 -23.28 -1.13 0.76
N ASP A 96 -22.17 -1.83 0.50
CA ASP A 96 -20.81 -1.28 0.57
C ASP A 96 -20.54 -0.25 -0.52
N ASP A 97 -20.98 -0.50 -1.76
CA ASP A 97 -20.90 0.47 -2.87
C ASP A 97 -21.59 1.78 -2.50
N VAL A 98 -22.84 1.74 -2.03
CA VAL A 98 -23.57 2.96 -1.64
C VAL A 98 -22.96 3.62 -0.40
N GLN A 99 -22.46 2.86 0.58
CA GLN A 99 -21.73 3.42 1.72
C GLN A 99 -20.43 4.11 1.28
N THR A 100 -19.70 3.52 0.34
CA THR A 100 -18.47 4.04 -0.24
C THR A 100 -18.73 5.33 -1.02
N LEU A 101 -19.77 5.38 -1.86
CA LEU A 101 -20.18 6.57 -2.59
C LEU A 101 -20.62 7.70 -1.64
N LEU A 102 -21.50 7.42 -0.67
CA LEU A 102 -21.94 8.40 0.33
C LEU A 102 -20.79 8.88 1.24
N SER A 103 -19.81 8.02 1.52
CA SER A 103 -18.59 8.41 2.24
C SER A 103 -17.70 9.33 1.41
N ALA A 104 -17.53 9.05 0.12
CA ALA A 104 -16.76 9.88 -0.80
C ALA A 104 -17.41 11.25 -1.05
N ILE A 105 -18.75 11.34 -1.05
CA ILE A 105 -19.48 12.61 -1.16
C ILE A 105 -19.09 13.58 -0.03
N LEU A 106 -19.00 13.10 1.22
CA LEU A 106 -18.52 13.90 2.35
C LEU A 106 -17.05 14.33 2.20
N THR A 107 -16.20 13.44 1.71
CA THR A 107 -14.80 13.78 1.38
C THR A 107 -14.73 14.89 0.35
N ASN A 108 -15.47 14.76 -0.76
CA ASN A 108 -15.48 15.73 -1.85
C ASN A 108 -15.90 17.14 -1.37
N VAL A 109 -16.90 17.25 -0.48
CA VAL A 109 -17.31 18.52 0.13
C VAL A 109 -16.22 19.09 1.05
N GLN A 110 -15.56 18.24 1.83
CA GLN A 110 -14.44 18.67 2.67
C GLN A 110 -13.27 19.19 1.83
N THR A 111 -12.88 18.49 0.77
CA THR A 111 -11.79 18.89 -0.14
C THR A 111 -12.09 20.21 -0.83
N CYS A 112 -13.31 20.43 -1.33
CA CYS A 112 -13.74 21.73 -1.85
C CYS A 112 -13.66 22.82 -0.78
N THR A 113 -14.10 22.53 0.46
CA THR A 113 -14.00 23.47 1.59
C THR A 113 -12.55 23.84 1.93
N ASP A 114 -11.61 22.89 1.87
CA ASP A 114 -10.21 23.14 2.13
C ASP A 114 -9.53 23.89 0.98
N SER A 115 -9.84 23.58 -0.28
CA SER A 115 -9.34 24.31 -1.46
C SER A 115 -9.77 25.79 -1.44
N LEU A 116 -11.01 26.07 -1.03
CA LEU A 116 -11.51 27.44 -0.82
C LEU A 116 -10.86 28.17 0.37
N ARG A 117 -10.27 27.44 1.34
CA ARG A 117 -9.50 28.01 2.45
C ARG A 117 -8.05 28.28 2.04
N GLU A 118 -7.46 27.43 1.20
CA GLU A 118 -6.15 27.68 0.57
C GLU A 118 -6.21 28.98 -0.25
N ALA A 119 -7.26 29.17 -1.06
CA ALA A 119 -7.56 30.38 -1.82
C ALA A 119 -7.98 31.62 -0.98
N SER A 120 -7.50 31.72 0.27
CA SER A 120 -7.88 32.67 1.33
C SER A 120 -7.96 34.16 0.97
N THR A 121 -7.33 34.60 -0.12
CA THR A 121 -7.37 36.01 -0.60
C THR A 121 -8.73 36.42 -1.18
N ALA A 122 -9.64 35.49 -1.49
CA ALA A 122 -10.97 35.78 -2.04
C ALA A 122 -12.09 35.76 -0.98
N TRP A 123 -12.20 36.83 -0.18
CA TRP A 123 -13.19 36.96 0.91
C TRP A 123 -14.65 36.73 0.48
N GLU A 124 -15.08 37.32 -0.64
CA GLU A 124 -16.44 37.18 -1.17
C GLU A 124 -16.76 35.73 -1.55
N LEU A 125 -15.82 35.05 -2.22
CA LEU A 125 -15.94 33.66 -2.64
C LEU A 125 -16.12 32.72 -1.43
N ARG A 126 -15.28 32.90 -0.40
CA ARG A 126 -15.34 32.13 0.84
C ARG A 126 -16.72 32.26 1.49
N ASN A 127 -17.22 33.48 1.68
CA ASN A 127 -18.50 33.70 2.35
C ASN A 127 -19.69 33.21 1.50
N GLY A 128 -19.62 33.39 0.17
CA GLY A 128 -20.67 32.98 -0.76
C GLY A 128 -20.87 31.46 -0.90
N LEU A 129 -19.83 30.64 -0.64
CA LEU A 129 -19.91 29.18 -0.75
C LEU A 129 -19.91 28.44 0.60
N THR A 130 -19.38 29.04 1.68
CA THR A 130 -19.25 28.36 2.99
C THR A 130 -20.59 27.93 3.59
N GLU A 131 -21.62 28.77 3.55
CA GLU A 131 -22.93 28.40 4.12
C GLU A 131 -23.63 27.28 3.32
N PRO A 132 -23.72 27.33 1.97
CA PRO A 132 -24.15 26.19 1.15
C PRO A 132 -23.37 24.90 1.45
N LEU A 133 -22.04 24.94 1.48
CA LEU A 133 -21.18 23.78 1.78
C LEU A 133 -21.47 23.20 3.18
N SER A 134 -21.67 24.05 4.18
CA SER A 134 -22.01 23.61 5.55
C SER A 134 -23.37 22.92 5.60
N LYS A 135 -24.38 23.43 4.88
CA LYS A 135 -25.71 22.79 4.77
C LYS A 135 -25.62 21.44 4.05
N ASP A 136 -24.88 21.38 2.95
CA ASP A 136 -24.64 20.15 2.18
C ASP A 136 -23.89 19.10 3.01
N THR A 137 -22.84 19.48 3.74
CA THR A 137 -22.09 18.59 4.65
C THR A 137 -23.03 17.91 5.65
N LYS A 138 -23.91 18.68 6.31
CA LYS A 138 -24.88 18.16 7.29
C LYS A 138 -25.94 17.27 6.65
N LEU A 139 -26.38 17.62 5.44
CA LEU A 139 -27.36 16.83 4.69
C LEU A 139 -26.78 15.49 4.25
N TYR A 140 -25.54 15.47 3.72
CA TYR A 140 -24.85 14.25 3.31
C TYR A 140 -24.47 13.38 4.53
N SER A 141 -24.08 14.01 5.65
CA SER A 141 -23.89 13.39 6.97
C SER A 141 -25.16 12.66 7.43
N VAL A 142 -26.32 13.31 7.34
CA VAL A 142 -27.63 12.70 7.63
C VAL A 142 -27.96 11.56 6.67
N SER A 143 -27.72 11.71 5.36
CA SER A 143 -27.95 10.63 4.38
C SER A 143 -27.10 9.39 4.64
N LEU A 144 -25.81 9.54 4.93
CA LEU A 144 -24.92 8.43 5.26
C LEU A 144 -25.35 7.74 6.56
N ALA A 145 -25.68 8.52 7.60
CA ALA A 145 -26.14 7.98 8.89
C ALA A 145 -27.49 7.23 8.77
N LEU A 146 -28.42 7.75 7.95
CA LEU A 146 -29.69 7.08 7.63
C LEU A 146 -29.42 5.78 6.86
N PHE A 147 -28.59 5.84 5.81
CA PHE A 147 -28.27 4.69 4.98
C PHE A 147 -27.69 3.53 5.81
N ASN A 148 -26.63 3.83 6.57
CA ASN A 148 -25.95 2.89 7.47
C ASN A 148 -26.90 2.26 8.51
N LYS A 149 -27.97 2.97 8.91
CA LYS A 149 -28.93 2.48 9.91
C LYS A 149 -30.01 1.58 9.31
N VAL A 150 -30.29 1.71 8.02
CA VAL A 150 -31.49 1.18 7.37
C VAL A 150 -31.20 0.00 6.45
N TRP A 151 -30.17 0.10 5.61
CA TRP A 151 -29.81 -0.94 4.64
C TRP A 151 -28.59 -1.77 5.02
N PHE A 152 -27.77 -1.31 5.97
CA PHE A 152 -26.64 -2.09 6.48
C PHE A 152 -27.10 -3.07 7.58
N PRO A 153 -26.73 -4.36 7.54
CA PRO A 153 -27.07 -5.32 8.60
C PRO A 153 -26.49 -4.90 9.95
N LYS A 154 -27.29 -5.00 11.02
CA LYS A 154 -26.77 -4.81 12.39
C LYS A 154 -25.78 -5.92 12.71
N ARG A 155 -24.49 -5.60 12.91
CA ARG A 155 -23.56 -6.48 13.67
C ARG A 155 -24.22 -6.80 15.02
N LYS A 156 -24.54 -8.07 15.28
CA LYS A 156 -24.93 -8.53 16.62
C LYS A 156 -23.68 -8.39 17.51
N LYS A 157 -23.67 -7.40 18.41
CA LYS A 157 -22.75 -7.44 19.57
C LYS A 157 -23.08 -8.71 20.35
N ARG A 158 -22.18 -9.70 20.41
CA ARG A 158 -22.22 -10.69 21.50
C ARG A 158 -21.86 -9.92 22.76
N SER A 159 -22.80 -9.88 23.70
CA SER A 159 -22.56 -9.39 25.05
C SER A 159 -21.53 -10.29 25.73
N SER A 160 -20.62 -9.68 26.48
CA SER A 160 -19.64 -10.36 27.33
C SER A 160 -20.32 -11.03 28.53
N ALA A 161 -20.73 -12.29 28.37
CA ALA A 161 -21.06 -13.21 29.46
C ALA A 161 -20.92 -14.67 28.94
N THR A 162 -20.53 -15.56 29.84
CA THR A 162 -20.29 -17.02 29.66
C THR A 162 -19.22 -17.44 28.64
N ALA A 163 -18.06 -17.81 29.16
CA ALA A 163 -17.18 -18.79 28.53
C ALA A 163 -17.76 -20.20 28.71
N LEU A 164 -17.66 -21.05 27.68
CA LEU A 164 -17.47 -22.52 27.74
C LEU A 164 -17.47 -23.13 26.32
N ALA A 165 -16.73 -24.23 26.16
CA ALA A 165 -16.67 -25.15 25.01
C ALA A 165 -16.18 -24.61 23.62
N PRO A 166 -14.99 -25.02 23.14
CA PRO A 166 -14.59 -24.86 21.74
C PRO A 166 -15.18 -25.98 20.87
N GLY A 167 -16.13 -25.67 19.98
CA GLY A 167 -16.71 -26.72 19.13
C GLY A 167 -18.00 -26.38 18.37
N SER A 168 -18.06 -25.26 17.64
CA SER A 168 -19.03 -25.09 16.53
C SER A 168 -18.67 -23.86 15.68
N PRO A 169 -18.55 -23.95 14.34
CA PRO A 169 -18.34 -22.79 13.48
C PRO A 169 -19.56 -21.87 13.50
N SER A 170 -19.38 -20.61 13.94
CA SER A 170 -20.49 -19.67 14.07
C SER A 170 -21.11 -19.29 12.72
N SER A 171 -22.45 -19.35 12.66
CA SER A 171 -23.29 -19.03 11.50
C SER A 171 -23.11 -17.61 10.95
N TRP A 172 -22.12 -17.43 10.08
CA TRP A 172 -21.96 -16.32 9.12
C TRP A 172 -21.31 -16.78 7.79
N LEU A 173 -21.30 -18.09 7.51
CA LEU A 173 -20.59 -18.71 6.37
C LEU A 173 -21.50 -19.32 5.28
N THR A 174 -22.79 -19.02 5.30
CA THR A 174 -23.75 -19.34 4.22
C THR A 174 -24.39 -18.01 3.80
N THR A 175 -23.99 -17.34 2.71
CA THR A 175 -23.58 -17.89 1.41
C THR A 175 -22.42 -17.11 0.78
N VAL A 176 -21.18 -17.49 1.11
CA VAL A 176 -20.03 -17.34 0.20
C VAL A 176 -19.28 -18.66 0.24
N ALA A 177 -19.42 -19.47 -0.80
CA ALA A 177 -18.65 -20.68 -0.95
C ALA A 177 -17.20 -20.31 -1.29
N SER A 178 -16.41 -19.99 -0.26
CA SER A 178 -14.98 -19.76 -0.37
C SER A 178 -14.30 -21.05 -0.86
N ARG A 179 -14.19 -21.19 -2.19
CA ARG A 179 -13.29 -22.18 -2.81
C ARG A 179 -11.89 -21.85 -2.30
N LYS A 180 -11.40 -22.61 -1.31
CA LYS A 180 -10.01 -22.59 -0.85
C LYS A 180 -9.09 -23.10 -1.95
N LYS A 181 -8.91 -22.32 -3.02
CA LYS A 181 -7.75 -22.47 -3.90
C LYS A 181 -6.54 -21.98 -3.11
N ARG A 182 -5.68 -22.92 -2.69
CA ARG A 182 -4.32 -22.59 -2.26
C ARG A 182 -3.58 -22.10 -3.52
N PHE A 183 -3.47 -20.78 -3.68
CA PHE A 183 -2.60 -20.21 -4.70
C PHE A 183 -1.14 -20.47 -4.28
N ALA A 184 -0.41 -21.22 -5.09
CA ALA A 184 1.04 -21.32 -4.96
C ALA A 184 1.63 -20.00 -5.50
N PHE A 185 2.42 -19.31 -4.67
CA PHE A 185 2.97 -18.00 -5.04
C PHE A 185 4.28 -18.17 -5.81
N GLY A 186 4.21 -17.96 -7.13
CA GLY A 186 5.38 -17.72 -7.96
C GLY A 186 5.98 -16.32 -7.72
N HIS A 187 7.25 -16.13 -8.10
CA HIS A 187 7.98 -14.87 -7.88
C HIS A 187 7.44 -13.71 -8.73
N GLY A 188 6.71 -12.78 -8.11
CA GLY A 188 6.55 -11.37 -8.54
C GLY A 188 5.87 -11.05 -9.88
N GLN A 189 5.62 -12.04 -10.74
CA GLN A 189 5.15 -11.83 -12.11
C GLN A 189 3.63 -11.70 -12.20
N LEU A 190 3.17 -10.78 -13.05
CA LEU A 190 1.76 -10.49 -13.28
C LEU A 190 1.21 -11.45 -14.35
N ALA A 191 0.14 -12.17 -14.01
CA ALA A 191 -0.56 -13.03 -14.96
C ALA A 191 -1.46 -12.18 -15.87
N VAL A 192 -1.15 -12.13 -17.17
CA VAL A 192 -1.91 -11.33 -18.15
C VAL A 192 -2.42 -12.21 -19.29
N ARG A 193 -3.73 -12.12 -19.55
CA ARG A 193 -4.39 -12.76 -20.69
C ARG A 193 -4.67 -11.72 -21.76
N MET A 194 -4.17 -11.94 -22.97
CA MET A 194 -4.36 -11.02 -24.10
C MET A 194 -4.41 -11.79 -25.44
N PRO A 195 -5.10 -11.27 -26.48
CA PRO A 195 -5.05 -11.82 -27.83
C PRO A 195 -3.63 -11.78 -28.44
N ASP A 196 -3.32 -12.67 -29.39
CA ASP A 196 -1.96 -12.78 -29.96
C ASP A 196 -1.51 -11.50 -30.70
N ARG A 197 -2.44 -10.78 -31.32
CA ARG A 197 -2.19 -9.43 -31.89
C ARG A 197 -1.75 -8.43 -30.81
N VAL A 198 -2.34 -8.49 -29.62
CA VAL A 198 -1.98 -7.60 -28.50
C VAL A 198 -0.64 -8.01 -27.91
N ARG A 199 -0.40 -9.33 -27.79
CA ARG A 199 0.88 -9.89 -27.32
C ARG A 199 2.05 -9.49 -28.20
N SER A 200 1.92 -9.65 -29.51
CA SER A 200 2.98 -9.28 -30.47
C SER A 200 3.30 -7.78 -30.47
N ILE A 201 2.31 -6.88 -30.30
CA ILE A 201 2.56 -5.44 -30.14
C ILE A 201 3.34 -5.16 -28.84
N TYR A 202 2.92 -5.77 -27.73
CA TYR A 202 3.59 -5.61 -26.43
C TYR A 202 5.05 -6.14 -26.47
N GLU A 203 5.26 -7.34 -27.02
CA GLU A 203 6.59 -7.96 -27.14
C GLU A 203 7.49 -7.19 -28.11
N ALA A 204 6.96 -6.66 -29.22
CA ALA A 204 7.72 -5.83 -30.16
C ALA A 204 8.15 -4.48 -29.56
N ALA A 205 7.32 -3.88 -28.69
CA ALA A 205 7.69 -2.67 -27.97
C ALA A 205 8.73 -2.97 -26.88
N ARG A 206 8.50 -3.99 -26.04
CA ARG A 206 9.40 -4.35 -24.93
C ARG A 206 10.75 -4.93 -25.36
N SER A 207 10.80 -5.65 -26.49
CA SER A 207 12.05 -6.20 -27.03
C SER A 207 13.06 -5.13 -27.49
N LYS A 208 12.61 -3.88 -27.71
CA LYS A 208 13.51 -2.75 -27.98
C LYS A 208 14.15 -2.16 -26.71
N HIS A 209 13.70 -2.52 -25.51
CA HIS A 209 14.11 -1.89 -24.24
C HIS A 209 14.47 -2.93 -23.14
N VAL A 210 14.85 -4.16 -23.51
CA VAL A 210 14.93 -5.31 -22.59
C VAL A 210 15.84 -5.07 -21.38
N ARG A 211 15.27 -5.10 -20.16
CA ARG A 211 15.97 -5.66 -18.98
C ARG A 211 15.15 -6.19 -17.78
N GLN A 212 13.86 -6.51 -17.90
CA GLN A 212 13.16 -7.32 -16.89
C GLN A 212 12.06 -8.24 -17.44
N HIS A 213 11.65 -9.24 -16.65
CA HIS A 213 10.55 -10.17 -16.94
C HIS A 213 9.41 -9.98 -15.93
N LEU A 214 8.43 -9.14 -16.29
CA LEU A 214 7.27 -8.81 -15.43
C LEU A 214 6.00 -9.60 -15.74
N LEU A 215 5.84 -10.15 -16.95
CA LEU A 215 4.65 -10.88 -17.39
C LEU A 215 4.94 -12.36 -17.68
N GLN A 216 3.97 -13.21 -17.38
CA GLN A 216 3.88 -14.59 -17.89
C GLN A 216 2.59 -14.79 -18.70
N SER A 217 2.64 -15.67 -19.70
CA SER A 217 1.47 -16.24 -20.37
C SER A 217 0.82 -17.29 -19.47
N SER A 218 -0.42 -17.07 -19.04
CA SER A 218 -1.14 -18.02 -18.19
C SER A 218 -1.70 -19.20 -18.99
N GLU A 219 -0.94 -20.29 -19.10
CA GLU A 219 -1.47 -21.62 -19.42
C GLU A 219 -1.77 -22.47 -18.16
N GLU A 220 -1.34 -22.01 -16.98
CA GLU A 220 -1.62 -22.72 -15.71
C GLU A 220 -3.07 -22.53 -15.23
N ASP A 221 -3.76 -23.66 -15.11
CA ASP A 221 -5.19 -23.77 -14.84
C ASP A 221 -5.53 -23.44 -13.36
N GLY A 222 -5.47 -22.16 -12.99
CA GLY A 222 -5.95 -21.75 -11.67
C GLY A 222 -5.71 -20.32 -11.22
N MET A 223 -4.73 -19.62 -11.79
CA MET A 223 -4.43 -18.22 -11.44
C MET A 223 -5.45 -17.26 -12.07
N SER A 224 -5.92 -16.26 -11.34
CA SER A 224 -6.69 -15.16 -11.92
C SER A 224 -5.73 -14.25 -12.69
N ALA A 225 -6.04 -13.96 -13.96
CA ALA A 225 -5.22 -13.12 -14.84
C ALA A 225 -5.98 -11.88 -15.30
N ILE A 226 -5.32 -10.73 -15.37
CA ILE A 226 -5.91 -9.52 -15.95
C ILE A 226 -6.13 -9.73 -17.45
N THR A 227 -7.37 -9.52 -17.91
CA THR A 227 -7.72 -9.70 -19.33
C THR A 227 -7.60 -8.37 -20.06
N VAL A 228 -6.65 -8.28 -20.98
CA VAL A 228 -6.40 -7.11 -21.84
C VAL A 228 -7.03 -7.33 -23.20
N ARG A 229 -7.86 -6.36 -23.63
CA ARG A 229 -8.59 -6.39 -24.91
C ARG A 229 -7.78 -5.84 -26.07
N ASP A 230 -7.09 -4.73 -25.83
CA ASP A 230 -6.40 -3.92 -26.84
C ASP A 230 -5.29 -3.10 -26.18
N ILE A 231 -4.32 -2.65 -26.96
CA ILE A 231 -3.11 -1.95 -26.47
C ILE A 231 -2.76 -0.75 -27.34
N VAL A 232 -2.24 0.30 -26.71
CA VAL A 232 -1.46 1.35 -27.35
C VAL A 232 -0.14 1.54 -26.61
N VAL A 233 0.91 1.88 -27.36
CA VAL A 233 2.27 2.11 -26.85
C VAL A 233 2.57 3.61 -26.84
N VAL A 234 3.12 4.12 -25.76
CA VAL A 234 3.65 5.48 -25.64
C VAL A 234 5.18 5.39 -25.64
N SER A 235 5.84 6.11 -26.54
CA SER A 235 7.30 6.18 -26.59
C SER A 235 7.81 7.53 -27.09
N GLN A 236 8.80 8.08 -26.39
CA GLN A 236 9.45 9.34 -26.74
C GLN A 236 10.39 9.19 -27.95
N ASP A 237 10.80 7.96 -28.30
CA ASP A 237 11.66 7.67 -29.46
C ASP A 237 10.91 7.63 -30.81
N GLY A 238 9.59 7.80 -30.80
CA GLY A 238 8.74 7.79 -32.01
C GLY A 238 8.38 6.41 -32.54
N TYR A 239 8.80 5.31 -31.91
CA TYR A 239 8.37 3.95 -32.30
C TYR A 239 7.08 3.46 -31.62
N GLY A 240 6.48 4.27 -30.76
CA GLY A 240 5.16 4.03 -30.15
C GLY A 240 3.99 4.43 -31.06
N ASN A 241 2.77 4.21 -30.59
CA ASN A 241 1.55 4.78 -31.20
C ASN A 241 1.42 6.28 -30.91
N PHE A 242 1.94 6.73 -29.77
CA PHE A 242 1.90 8.12 -29.30
C PHE A 242 3.24 8.51 -28.69
N SER A 243 3.54 9.82 -28.71
CA SER A 243 4.72 10.37 -28.04
C SER A 243 4.43 10.79 -26.59
N THR A 244 3.16 11.06 -26.28
CA THR A 244 2.69 11.51 -24.96
C THR A 244 1.65 10.57 -24.37
N ILE A 245 1.59 10.55 -23.04
CA ILE A 245 0.63 9.76 -22.26
C ILE A 245 -0.77 10.35 -22.41
N ASN A 246 -0.91 11.68 -22.45
CA ASN A 246 -2.19 12.35 -22.63
C ASN A 246 -2.87 12.06 -23.99
N GLU A 247 -2.12 11.86 -25.08
CA GLU A 247 -2.66 11.41 -26.36
C GLU A 247 -3.22 9.98 -26.28
N ALA A 248 -2.46 9.04 -25.70
CA ALA A 248 -2.90 7.66 -25.50
C ALA A 248 -4.15 7.56 -24.62
N ILE A 249 -4.21 8.34 -23.53
CA ILE A 249 -5.41 8.45 -22.70
C ILE A 249 -6.57 8.99 -23.52
N SER A 250 -6.35 10.00 -24.36
CA SER A 250 -7.40 10.59 -25.20
C SER A 250 -7.98 9.57 -26.19
N ASN A 251 -7.12 8.77 -26.82
CA ASN A 251 -7.48 7.67 -27.73
C ASN A 251 -8.27 6.54 -27.08
N ALA A 252 -7.96 6.18 -25.82
CA ALA A 252 -8.59 5.06 -25.12
C ALA A 252 -10.14 5.12 -25.11
N PRO A 253 -10.86 3.99 -25.09
CA PRO A 253 -12.33 3.99 -25.07
C PRO A 253 -12.91 4.68 -23.85
N ASN A 254 -14.13 5.23 -24.00
CA ASN A 254 -14.92 5.76 -22.89
C ASN A 254 -16.00 4.74 -22.50
N ASN A 255 -16.25 4.61 -21.19
CA ASN A 255 -17.29 3.80 -20.57
C ASN A 255 -17.23 2.29 -20.89
N SER A 256 -16.01 1.75 -21.03
CA SER A 256 -15.77 0.31 -21.08
C SER A 256 -16.41 -0.44 -19.91
N LYS A 257 -16.83 -1.68 -20.17
CA LYS A 257 -17.45 -2.60 -19.22
C LYS A 257 -16.47 -3.68 -18.80
N SER A 258 -16.72 -4.33 -17.66
CA SER A 258 -15.92 -5.47 -17.20
C SER A 258 -15.86 -6.61 -18.23
N SER A 259 -16.95 -6.81 -18.98
CA SER A 259 -17.05 -7.79 -20.09
C SER A 259 -16.09 -7.53 -21.25
N ASP A 260 -15.66 -6.28 -21.42
CA ASP A 260 -14.83 -5.90 -22.55
C ASP A 260 -13.36 -6.24 -22.27
N GLY A 261 -12.96 -6.29 -20.99
CA GLY A 261 -11.57 -6.36 -20.58
C GLY A 261 -10.88 -5.00 -20.59
N TYR A 262 -9.63 -4.97 -20.13
CA TYR A 262 -8.86 -3.74 -19.97
C TYR A 262 -8.34 -3.20 -21.31
N PHE A 263 -8.31 -1.87 -21.44
CA PHE A 263 -7.52 -1.19 -22.46
C PHE A 263 -6.15 -0.86 -21.89
N MET A 264 -5.08 -1.35 -22.52
CA MET A 264 -3.72 -1.19 -22.04
C MET A 264 -3.04 0.04 -22.67
N ILE A 265 -2.48 0.90 -21.84
CA ILE A 265 -1.49 1.91 -22.24
C ILE A 265 -0.14 1.42 -21.72
N TYR A 266 0.70 0.92 -22.62
CA TYR A 266 2.09 0.57 -22.30
C TYR A 266 2.95 1.81 -22.50
N VAL A 267 3.59 2.28 -21.44
CA VAL A 267 4.49 3.43 -21.43
C VAL A 267 5.91 2.89 -21.32
N THR A 268 6.75 3.21 -22.29
CA THR A 268 8.13 2.73 -22.34
C THR A 268 9.02 3.41 -21.30
N ALA A 269 10.26 2.93 -21.16
CA ALA A 269 11.29 3.59 -20.36
C ALA A 269 11.55 5.03 -20.85
N GLY A 270 11.61 5.99 -19.93
CA GLY A 270 11.69 7.41 -20.26
C GLY A 270 11.21 8.33 -19.14
N VAL A 271 11.43 9.63 -19.32
CA VAL A 271 11.00 10.69 -18.39
C VAL A 271 9.95 11.55 -19.08
N TYR A 272 8.70 11.33 -18.68
CA TYR A 272 7.51 12.00 -19.21
C TYR A 272 7.17 13.20 -18.31
N GLU A 273 7.61 14.39 -18.69
CA GLU A 273 7.23 15.64 -18.03
C GLU A 273 5.82 16.05 -18.46
N GLU A 274 4.81 15.38 -17.89
CA GLU A 274 3.41 15.53 -18.21
C GLU A 274 2.54 15.61 -16.94
N TYR A 275 1.61 16.57 -16.92
CA TYR A 275 0.48 16.53 -15.99
C TYR A 275 -0.62 15.65 -16.58
N VAL A 276 -0.92 14.54 -15.89
CA VAL A 276 -1.79 13.48 -16.41
C VAL A 276 -3.07 13.41 -15.59
N SER A 277 -4.22 13.35 -16.28
CA SER A 277 -5.53 13.20 -15.65
C SER A 277 -6.34 12.10 -16.34
N ILE A 278 -6.69 11.06 -15.58
CA ILE A 278 -7.55 9.95 -16.01
C ILE A 278 -9.00 10.23 -15.58
N PRO A 279 -9.88 10.75 -16.47
CA PRO A 279 -11.22 11.17 -16.09
C PRO A 279 -12.16 9.97 -15.87
N LYS A 280 -13.20 10.15 -15.04
CA LYS A 280 -14.19 9.13 -14.61
C LYS A 280 -14.72 8.17 -15.69
N LYS A 281 -14.73 8.60 -16.95
CA LYS A 281 -15.21 7.84 -18.12
C LYS A 281 -14.21 6.81 -18.67
N LYS A 282 -12.91 6.89 -18.35
CA LYS A 282 -11.87 5.98 -18.88
C LYS A 282 -11.75 4.70 -18.02
N ARG A 283 -12.88 4.01 -17.81
CA ARG A 283 -12.98 2.80 -16.97
C ARG A 283 -12.18 1.62 -17.53
N TYR A 284 -11.73 0.71 -16.66
CA TYR A 284 -10.94 -0.48 -17.05
C TYR A 284 -9.70 -0.11 -17.88
N LEU A 285 -9.01 0.95 -17.47
CA LEU A 285 -7.75 1.39 -18.07
C LEU A 285 -6.59 0.77 -17.28
N PHE A 286 -5.71 0.05 -17.99
CA PHE A 286 -4.51 -0.55 -17.44
C PHE A 286 -3.29 0.20 -17.97
N MET A 287 -2.55 0.88 -17.11
CA MET A 287 -1.30 1.56 -17.47
C MET A 287 -0.11 0.72 -16.97
N MET A 288 0.85 0.43 -17.85
CA MET A 288 2.03 -0.36 -17.49
C MET A 288 3.30 0.34 -17.95
N GLY A 289 4.28 0.46 -17.07
CA GLY A 289 5.64 0.92 -17.36
C GLY A 289 6.63 -0.22 -17.55
N ASP A 290 7.86 0.11 -17.93
CA ASP A 290 8.99 -0.83 -17.98
C ASP A 290 9.57 -1.17 -16.59
N GLY A 291 9.28 -0.35 -15.57
CA GLY A 291 9.67 -0.59 -14.19
C GLY A 291 9.78 0.68 -13.34
N ILE A 292 9.89 0.50 -12.02
CA ILE A 292 10.32 1.57 -11.11
C ILE A 292 11.70 2.08 -11.57
N ASN A 293 11.89 3.40 -11.56
CA ASN A 293 13.04 4.13 -12.10
C ASN A 293 13.26 4.07 -13.62
N GLU A 294 12.62 3.15 -14.36
CA GLU A 294 12.71 3.08 -15.83
C GLU A 294 11.66 3.98 -16.51
N THR A 295 10.39 3.85 -16.12
CA THR A 295 9.30 4.72 -16.61
C THR A 295 8.90 5.71 -15.53
N ILE A 296 9.12 7.01 -15.80
CA ILE A 296 8.92 8.10 -14.84
C ILE A 296 7.95 9.14 -15.41
N ILE A 297 6.85 9.39 -14.71
CA ILE A 297 5.93 10.52 -14.97
C ILE A 297 6.22 11.61 -13.93
N THR A 298 6.59 12.82 -14.38
CA THR A 298 7.12 13.87 -13.50
C THR A 298 6.46 15.24 -13.72
N GLY A 299 6.41 16.02 -12.65
CA GLY A 299 5.90 17.39 -12.59
C GLY A 299 6.46 18.12 -11.37
N ASN A 300 6.04 19.35 -11.13
CA ASN A 300 6.54 20.24 -10.07
C ASN A 300 5.50 21.26 -9.53
N HIS A 301 4.21 21.11 -9.83
CA HIS A 301 3.18 22.00 -9.28
C HIS A 301 3.13 21.93 -7.75
N SER A 302 2.97 23.09 -7.11
CA SER A 302 3.00 23.24 -5.66
C SER A 302 2.10 24.37 -5.18
N ILE A 303 1.75 24.37 -3.88
CA ILE A 303 0.96 25.45 -3.28
C ILE A 303 1.68 26.80 -3.29
N VAL A 304 3.01 26.79 -3.14
CA VAL A 304 3.84 28.02 -3.21
C VAL A 304 3.80 28.64 -4.61
N ASP A 305 3.65 27.82 -5.65
CA ASP A 305 3.45 28.26 -7.04
C ASP A 305 1.97 28.52 -7.39
N GLY A 306 1.14 28.76 -6.36
CA GLY A 306 -0.25 29.19 -6.47
C GLY A 306 -1.24 28.11 -6.87
N TRP A 307 -0.87 26.83 -6.84
CA TRP A 307 -1.79 25.71 -7.03
C TRP A 307 -2.56 25.41 -5.75
N THR A 308 -3.74 24.80 -5.85
CA THR A 308 -4.35 24.16 -4.68
C THR A 308 -3.69 22.81 -4.46
N THR A 309 -3.74 22.27 -3.24
CA THR A 309 -3.20 20.93 -2.94
C THR A 309 -3.79 19.88 -3.89
N PHE A 310 -5.08 19.99 -4.21
CA PHE A 310 -5.78 19.06 -5.10
C PHE A 310 -5.35 19.13 -6.59
N HIS A 311 -5.08 20.33 -7.13
CA HIS A 311 -4.58 20.50 -8.50
C HIS A 311 -3.03 20.46 -8.61
N SER A 312 -2.30 20.36 -7.51
CA SER A 312 -0.83 20.18 -7.53
C SER A 312 -0.35 18.82 -8.05
N ALA A 313 -1.27 17.85 -8.22
CA ALA A 313 -0.97 16.48 -8.58
C ALA A 313 -0.34 16.33 -9.98
N THR A 314 0.88 15.78 -10.06
CA THR A 314 1.50 15.35 -11.34
C THR A 314 0.59 14.37 -12.09
N PHE A 315 0.13 13.32 -11.40
CA PHE A 315 -0.80 12.34 -11.95
C PHE A 315 -2.08 12.30 -11.11
N SER A 316 -3.24 12.29 -11.76
CA SER A 316 -4.52 12.14 -11.08
C SER A 316 -5.46 11.15 -11.76
N VAL A 317 -6.18 10.37 -10.96
CA VAL A 317 -7.08 9.33 -11.46
C VAL A 317 -8.42 9.34 -10.73
N VAL A 318 -9.49 9.31 -11.53
CA VAL A 318 -10.90 9.25 -11.06
C VAL A 318 -11.67 8.14 -11.77
N ALA A 319 -11.09 7.50 -12.80
CA ALA A 319 -11.70 6.36 -13.48
C ALA A 319 -11.77 5.11 -12.58
N PRO A 320 -12.97 4.57 -12.31
CA PRO A 320 -13.11 3.30 -11.60
C PRO A 320 -12.43 2.15 -12.33
N ASP A 321 -11.98 1.16 -11.55
CA ASP A 321 -11.33 -0.05 -12.07
C ASP A 321 -10.03 0.26 -12.84
N PHE A 322 -9.26 1.26 -12.39
CA PHE A 322 -7.95 1.62 -12.94
C PHE A 322 -6.82 0.78 -12.32
N VAL A 323 -5.87 0.32 -13.16
CA VAL A 323 -4.67 -0.40 -12.72
C VAL A 323 -3.42 0.30 -13.24
N ALA A 324 -2.44 0.53 -12.37
CA ALA A 324 -1.08 0.95 -12.74
C ALA A 324 -0.03 -0.07 -12.28
N VAL A 325 0.92 -0.42 -13.15
CA VAL A 325 2.00 -1.37 -12.86
C VAL A 325 3.35 -0.81 -13.30
N GLY A 326 4.37 -0.88 -12.45
CA GLY A 326 5.76 -0.64 -12.86
C GLY A 326 6.07 0.81 -13.29
N ILE A 327 5.45 1.82 -12.65
CA ILE A 327 5.63 3.24 -12.99
C ILE A 327 6.08 4.04 -11.77
N THR A 328 6.95 5.01 -12.01
CA THR A 328 7.35 6.03 -11.03
C THR A 328 6.56 7.31 -11.26
N PHE A 329 5.87 7.80 -10.24
CA PHE A 329 5.14 9.07 -10.26
C PHE A 329 5.85 10.06 -9.34
N ARG A 330 6.28 11.20 -9.88
CA ARG A 330 7.16 12.14 -9.18
C ARG A 330 6.62 13.57 -9.17
N ASN A 331 6.71 14.24 -8.02
CA ASN A 331 6.65 15.69 -7.92
C ASN A 331 8.01 16.23 -7.42
N THR A 332 8.63 17.07 -8.24
CA THR A 332 10.00 17.58 -8.07
C THR A 332 10.08 18.97 -7.42
N ALA A 333 8.95 19.53 -6.97
CA ALA A 333 8.89 20.88 -6.37
C ALA A 333 9.86 21.07 -5.18
N GLY A 334 10.10 20.01 -4.39
CA GLY A 334 11.00 20.04 -3.24
C GLY A 334 10.35 20.53 -1.94
N ALA A 335 10.97 20.23 -0.79
CA ALA A 335 10.38 20.52 0.53
C ALA A 335 10.05 22.02 0.76
N VAL A 336 10.85 22.93 0.16
CA VAL A 336 10.66 24.39 0.26
C VAL A 336 9.40 24.91 -0.44
N LYS A 337 8.73 24.07 -1.24
CA LYS A 337 7.49 24.40 -1.95
C LYS A 337 6.22 23.93 -1.22
N HIS A 338 6.38 23.34 -0.03
CA HIS A 338 5.29 22.79 0.79
C HIS A 338 4.47 21.74 0.01
N GLN A 339 3.14 21.74 0.11
CA GLN A 339 2.26 20.76 -0.52
C GLN A 339 2.50 20.67 -2.05
N ALA A 340 2.90 19.48 -2.51
CA ALA A 340 3.21 19.19 -3.90
C ALA A 340 2.95 17.71 -4.22
N VAL A 341 1.73 17.40 -4.67
CA VAL A 341 1.26 16.02 -4.83
C VAL A 341 1.91 15.34 -6.05
N ALA A 342 2.38 14.11 -5.89
CA ALA A 342 2.82 13.27 -7.01
C ALA A 342 1.63 12.49 -7.61
N VAL A 343 0.81 11.87 -6.77
CA VAL A 343 -0.41 11.16 -7.22
C VAL A 343 -1.62 11.54 -6.40
N ARG A 344 -2.71 11.94 -7.08
CA ARG A 344 -4.05 12.03 -6.48
C ARG A 344 -4.96 10.93 -7.01
N ASN A 345 -5.26 9.96 -6.14
CA ASN A 345 -6.19 8.88 -6.45
C ASN A 345 -7.56 9.13 -5.82
N GLY A 346 -8.58 9.28 -6.66
CA GLY A 346 -10.00 9.33 -6.29
C GLY A 346 -10.83 8.36 -7.12
N ALA A 347 -10.26 7.20 -7.48
CA ALA A 347 -10.90 6.15 -8.25
C ALA A 347 -11.25 4.94 -7.38
N ASP A 348 -12.49 4.46 -7.51
CA ASP A 348 -12.96 3.25 -6.83
C ASP A 348 -12.42 1.98 -7.47
N ARG A 349 -12.06 1.00 -6.63
CA ARG A 349 -11.42 -0.28 -7.04
C ARG A 349 -10.15 -0.07 -7.86
N SER A 350 -9.38 0.96 -7.54
CA SER A 350 -8.10 1.26 -8.19
C SER A 350 -6.94 0.48 -7.56
N ILE A 351 -5.98 0.05 -8.38
CA ILE A 351 -4.81 -0.71 -7.93
C ILE A 351 -3.51 -0.11 -8.48
N PHE A 352 -2.52 0.01 -7.61
CA PHE A 352 -1.14 0.28 -7.98
C PHE A 352 -0.27 -0.89 -7.53
N TYR A 353 0.49 -1.49 -8.45
CA TYR A 353 1.36 -2.63 -8.18
C TYR A 353 2.78 -2.35 -8.66
N THR A 354 3.77 -2.56 -7.80
CA THR A 354 5.19 -2.27 -8.10
C THR A 354 5.41 -0.86 -8.69
N CYS A 355 4.75 0.15 -8.11
CA CYS A 355 4.93 1.56 -8.48
C CYS A 355 5.79 2.32 -7.45
N SER A 356 6.40 3.43 -7.86
CA SER A 356 7.07 4.38 -6.95
C SER A 356 6.33 5.71 -6.90
N PHE A 357 6.24 6.31 -5.72
CA PHE A 357 5.59 7.59 -5.47
C PHE A 357 6.57 8.51 -4.77
N GLU A 358 6.99 9.58 -5.44
CA GLU A 358 8.15 10.37 -5.05
C GLU A 358 7.81 11.86 -4.92
N GLY A 359 8.05 12.41 -3.73
CA GLY A 359 7.83 13.82 -3.44
C GLY A 359 8.44 14.19 -2.09
N TYR A 360 7.91 15.26 -1.49
CA TYR A 360 8.26 15.70 -0.15
C TYR A 360 7.03 15.80 0.73
N GLN A 361 6.35 16.95 0.75
CA GLN A 361 5.12 17.11 1.51
C GLN A 361 3.92 16.74 0.63
N ASP A 362 2.96 15.99 1.19
CA ASP A 362 1.71 15.59 0.54
C ASP A 362 1.91 14.70 -0.72
N THR A 363 2.94 13.85 -0.78
CA THR A 363 3.30 13.04 -1.97
C THR A 363 2.13 12.21 -2.56
N LEU A 364 1.43 11.41 -1.74
CA LEU A 364 0.35 10.52 -2.17
C LEU A 364 -0.99 10.91 -1.53
N TYR A 365 -1.85 11.51 -2.35
CA TYR A 365 -3.21 11.87 -1.98
C TYR A 365 -4.17 10.70 -2.29
N ALA A 366 -4.31 9.78 -1.33
CA ALA A 366 -5.33 8.74 -1.31
C ALA A 366 -6.70 9.36 -0.95
N HIS A 367 -7.23 10.15 -1.89
CA HIS A 367 -8.31 11.09 -1.68
C HIS A 367 -9.62 10.42 -1.24
N SER A 368 -10.20 9.51 -2.03
CA SER A 368 -11.53 8.93 -1.76
C SER A 368 -11.72 7.55 -2.41
N LEU A 369 -12.82 6.86 -2.03
CA LEU A 369 -13.25 5.53 -2.54
C LEU A 369 -12.29 4.39 -2.12
N ARG A 370 -12.46 3.17 -2.67
CA ARG A 370 -11.66 1.98 -2.31
C ARG A 370 -10.41 1.88 -3.17
N GLN A 371 -9.24 1.68 -2.54
CA GLN A 371 -7.94 1.68 -3.22
C GLN A 371 -7.01 0.58 -2.66
N PHE A 372 -6.17 -0.01 -3.51
CA PHE A 372 -5.19 -1.02 -3.09
C PHE A 372 -3.79 -0.73 -3.67
N TYR A 373 -2.76 -0.80 -2.82
CA TYR A 373 -1.36 -0.56 -3.20
C TYR A 373 -0.54 -1.77 -2.78
N ARG A 374 0.15 -2.43 -3.72
CA ARG A 374 0.92 -3.66 -3.48
C ARG A 374 2.36 -3.52 -3.98
N GLY A 375 3.34 -3.84 -3.14
CA GLY A 375 4.75 -3.84 -3.55
C GLY A 375 5.29 -2.47 -3.97
N CYS A 376 4.69 -1.37 -3.51
CA CYS A 376 5.03 -0.02 -3.93
C CYS A 376 6.08 0.63 -3.01
N ASN A 377 6.86 1.57 -3.56
CA ASN A 377 7.73 2.45 -2.78
C ASN A 377 7.05 3.82 -2.63
N ILE A 378 6.96 4.37 -1.42
CA ILE A 378 6.39 5.71 -1.19
C ILE A 378 7.38 6.55 -0.39
N TYR A 379 7.82 7.67 -0.96
CA TYR A 379 8.79 8.59 -0.37
C TYR A 379 8.15 9.93 -0.01
N GLY A 380 8.54 10.51 1.12
CA GLY A 380 8.15 11.88 1.46
C GLY A 380 8.53 12.29 2.88
N THR A 381 7.94 13.37 3.37
CA THR A 381 8.33 14.03 4.63
C THR A 381 7.12 14.31 5.52
N VAL A 382 6.46 15.44 5.31
CA VAL A 382 5.23 15.84 6.00
C VAL A 382 4.03 15.25 5.28
N ASP A 383 3.18 14.53 6.01
CA ASP A 383 1.85 14.05 5.59
C ASP A 383 1.84 13.28 4.27
N PHE A 384 2.92 12.54 3.95
CA PHE A 384 3.16 12.07 2.60
C PHE A 384 2.24 10.95 2.10
N ILE A 385 1.43 10.34 2.98
CA ILE A 385 0.24 9.55 2.64
C ILE A 385 -0.97 10.17 3.35
N PHE A 386 -1.83 10.86 2.61
CA PHE A 386 -2.97 11.60 3.19
C PHE A 386 -4.25 11.41 2.39
N GLY A 387 -5.36 11.87 2.98
CA GLY A 387 -6.68 11.79 2.37
C GLY A 387 -7.66 10.90 3.15
N ASN A 388 -8.77 10.56 2.49
CA ASN A 388 -9.91 9.90 3.13
C ASN A 388 -10.51 8.79 2.23
N ALA A 389 -9.65 8.06 1.52
CA ALA A 389 -10.00 6.76 0.93
C ALA A 389 -10.26 5.69 2.00
N ALA A 390 -10.86 4.58 1.59
CA ALA A 390 -10.63 3.29 2.24
C ALA A 390 -9.48 2.63 1.49
N VAL A 391 -8.29 2.56 2.10
CA VAL A 391 -7.07 2.12 1.41
C VAL A 391 -6.29 1.08 2.22
N VAL A 392 -5.80 0.06 1.53
CA VAL A 392 -4.82 -0.90 2.06
C VAL A 392 -3.52 -0.78 1.27
N PHE A 393 -2.42 -0.55 1.97
CA PHE A 393 -1.06 -0.74 1.51
C PHE A 393 -0.57 -2.11 1.99
N GLN A 394 -0.04 -2.94 1.09
CA GLN A 394 0.41 -4.30 1.41
C GLN A 394 1.76 -4.62 0.78
N GLY A 395 2.76 -5.07 1.54
CA GLY A 395 4.10 -5.32 0.99
C GLY A 395 4.82 -4.07 0.49
N CYS A 396 4.42 -2.87 0.94
CA CYS A 396 4.98 -1.60 0.46
C CYS A 396 6.14 -1.13 1.35
N ASN A 397 7.06 -0.37 0.77
CA ASN A 397 8.13 0.29 1.51
C ASN A 397 7.78 1.77 1.66
N LEU A 398 7.78 2.27 2.90
CA LEU A 398 7.47 3.65 3.25
C LEU A 398 8.76 4.31 3.72
N TYR A 399 9.19 5.36 3.01
CA TYR A 399 10.49 5.99 3.13
C TYR A 399 10.39 7.47 3.54
N PRO A 400 10.35 7.78 4.85
CA PRO A 400 10.56 9.14 5.35
C PRO A 400 11.92 9.68 4.91
N ARG A 401 11.91 10.83 4.23
CA ARG A 401 13.08 11.53 3.71
C ARG A 401 13.59 12.59 4.68
N LEU A 402 14.72 13.21 4.38
CA LEU A 402 15.20 14.40 5.06
C LEU A 402 14.28 15.61 4.78
N PRO A 403 13.60 16.18 5.80
CA PRO A 403 12.76 17.37 5.64
C PRO A 403 13.58 18.66 5.82
N MET A 404 12.92 19.82 5.75
CA MET A 404 13.59 21.09 6.07
C MET A 404 14.00 21.13 7.55
N LYS A 405 15.07 21.88 7.85
CA LYS A 405 15.50 22.11 9.24
C LYS A 405 14.34 22.67 10.09
N GLY A 406 14.04 21.99 11.20
CA GLY A 406 12.95 22.35 12.11
C GLY A 406 11.59 21.71 11.79
N GLN A 407 11.46 20.99 10.66
CA GLN A 407 10.30 20.14 10.39
C GLN A 407 10.49 18.73 11.01
N PHE A 408 9.40 17.96 10.98
CA PHE A 408 9.34 16.56 11.35
C PHE A 408 8.62 15.78 10.23
N ASN A 409 8.84 14.47 10.16
CA ASN A 409 8.13 13.60 9.23
C ASN A 409 6.86 13.03 9.87
N ALA A 410 5.79 12.96 9.09
CA ALA A 410 4.55 12.27 9.45
C ALA A 410 4.15 11.40 8.25
N ILE A 411 4.18 10.08 8.44
CA ILE A 411 3.92 9.13 7.34
C ILE A 411 2.47 9.24 6.87
N THR A 412 1.51 9.31 7.81
CA THR A 412 0.08 9.46 7.46
C THR A 412 -0.59 10.71 8.02
N ALA A 413 -1.52 11.25 7.24
CA ALA A 413 -2.44 12.31 7.68
C ALA A 413 -3.88 11.98 7.25
N GLN A 414 -4.51 11.06 7.97
CA GLN A 414 -5.82 10.53 7.55
C GLN A 414 -6.95 11.53 7.87
N GLY A 415 -7.78 11.80 6.85
CA GLY A 415 -8.73 12.91 6.82
C GLY A 415 -10.21 12.55 7.02
N ARG A 416 -10.55 11.54 7.84
CA ARG A 416 -11.96 11.18 8.09
C ARG A 416 -12.68 12.23 8.94
N THR A 417 -13.73 12.82 8.38
CA THR A 417 -14.52 13.91 9.01
C THR A 417 -15.81 13.44 9.67
N ASN A 418 -16.25 12.21 9.43
CA ASN A 418 -17.50 11.70 10.00
C ASN A 418 -17.35 10.24 10.44
N GLN A 419 -17.74 9.94 11.69
CA GLN A 419 -17.70 8.58 12.25
C GLN A 419 -18.43 7.51 11.41
N ASN A 420 -19.42 7.92 10.60
CA ASN A 420 -20.21 7.03 9.76
C ASN A 420 -19.53 6.67 8.42
N GLN A 421 -18.40 7.30 8.07
CA GLN A 421 -17.62 6.93 6.88
C GLN A 421 -16.85 5.62 7.11
N SER A 422 -16.87 4.74 6.10
CA SER A 422 -16.13 3.47 6.08
C SER A 422 -14.62 3.62 5.80
N THR A 423 -14.12 4.84 5.68
CA THR A 423 -12.78 5.21 5.21
C THR A 423 -11.68 5.11 6.28
N GLY A 424 -10.41 5.07 5.87
CA GLY A 424 -9.24 4.87 6.73
C GLY A 424 -8.03 4.37 5.95
N ILE A 425 -6.85 4.49 6.55
CA ILE A 425 -5.59 3.96 6.01
C ILE A 425 -5.21 2.69 6.75
N SER A 426 -4.98 1.61 6.03
CA SER A 426 -4.48 0.33 6.55
C SER A 426 -3.11 0.05 5.92
N ILE A 427 -2.10 -0.19 6.76
CA ILE A 427 -0.72 -0.48 6.36
C ILE A 427 -0.41 -1.86 6.90
N GLN A 428 -0.38 -2.85 6.01
CA GLN A 428 -0.20 -4.27 6.32
C GLN A 428 1.09 -4.78 5.68
N ASP A 429 1.87 -5.64 6.34
CA ASP A 429 3.02 -6.31 5.68
C ASP A 429 4.00 -5.30 5.05
N CYS A 430 4.13 -4.09 5.60
CA CYS A 430 4.94 -3.01 5.03
C CYS A 430 6.26 -2.83 5.78
N THR A 431 7.22 -2.19 5.12
CA THR A 431 8.53 -1.83 5.69
C THR A 431 8.60 -0.32 5.84
N ILE A 432 8.78 0.17 7.08
CA ILE A 432 8.98 1.58 7.39
C ILE A 432 10.45 1.77 7.75
N MET A 433 11.21 2.46 6.91
CA MET A 433 12.65 2.73 7.07
C MET A 433 12.98 4.13 6.56
N PRO A 434 14.01 4.83 7.10
CA PRO A 434 14.44 6.11 6.55
C PRO A 434 14.92 5.94 5.10
N ALA A 435 14.67 6.95 4.26
CA ALA A 435 15.34 7.05 2.96
C ALA A 435 16.83 7.35 3.15
N ASP A 436 17.65 7.08 2.13
CA ASP A 436 19.11 7.28 2.18
C ASP A 436 19.51 8.71 2.59
N ASP A 437 18.75 9.72 2.14
CA ASP A 437 18.99 11.14 2.48
C ASP A 437 18.74 11.46 3.97
N LEU A 438 17.84 10.73 4.63
CA LEU A 438 17.59 10.83 6.07
C LEU A 438 18.59 9.97 6.86
N ALA A 439 18.82 8.73 6.42
CA ALA A 439 19.67 7.76 7.09
C ALA A 439 21.15 8.21 7.15
N SER A 440 21.62 8.92 6.13
CA SER A 440 22.96 9.52 6.08
C SER A 440 23.07 10.92 6.71
N SER A 441 21.95 11.48 7.22
CA SER A 441 21.94 12.85 7.73
C SER A 441 22.45 12.95 9.17
N ASN A 442 23.21 14.01 9.46
CA ASN A 442 23.55 14.41 10.82
C ASN A 442 22.42 15.19 11.53
N MET A 443 21.19 15.17 10.98
CA MET A 443 20.05 15.92 11.51
C MET A 443 19.16 15.02 12.36
N THR A 444 18.92 15.41 13.62
CA THR A 444 17.92 14.76 14.47
C THR A 444 16.50 15.11 13.99
N VAL A 445 15.97 14.32 13.07
CA VAL A 445 14.61 14.46 12.53
C VAL A 445 13.66 13.57 13.30
N GLN A 446 12.59 14.15 13.83
CA GLN A 446 11.51 13.37 14.43
C GLN A 446 10.62 12.78 13.32
N THR A 447 10.37 11.46 13.38
CA THR A 447 9.49 10.77 12.43
C THR A 447 8.37 10.07 13.18
N TYR A 448 7.13 10.28 12.73
CA TYR A 448 5.92 9.71 13.33
C TYR A 448 5.11 8.88 12.31
N LEU A 449 4.41 7.87 12.80
CA LEU A 449 3.49 7.03 12.06
C LEU A 449 2.33 7.83 11.44
N GLY A 450 1.93 8.94 12.08
CA GLY A 450 0.99 9.90 11.52
C GLY A 450 0.46 10.95 12.48
N ARG A 451 -0.43 11.81 11.99
CA ARG A 451 -1.14 12.86 12.75
C ARG A 451 -2.58 13.10 12.27
N PRO A 452 -3.53 13.48 13.17
CA PRO A 452 -4.96 13.47 12.85
C PRO A 452 -5.42 14.73 12.13
N TRP A 453 -5.30 14.75 10.79
CA TRP A 453 -5.74 15.88 9.96
C TRP A 453 -7.22 16.27 10.18
N LYS A 454 -8.09 15.29 10.47
CA LYS A 454 -9.52 15.51 10.75
C LYS A 454 -9.99 14.72 11.99
N GLU A 455 -11.12 15.12 12.54
CA GLU A 455 -11.63 14.72 13.87
C GLU A 455 -11.74 13.21 14.11
N TYR A 456 -12.09 12.42 13.09
CA TYR A 456 -12.28 10.97 13.19
C TYR A 456 -11.16 10.17 12.51
N SER A 457 -9.96 10.77 12.39
CA SER A 457 -8.78 10.19 11.72
C SER A 457 -8.59 8.71 12.06
N ARG A 458 -8.37 7.86 11.04
CA ARG A 458 -8.29 6.40 11.22
C ARG A 458 -7.14 5.78 10.45
N THR A 459 -6.12 5.30 11.17
CA THR A 459 -4.93 4.66 10.60
C THR A 459 -4.57 3.42 11.41
N VAL A 460 -4.22 2.32 10.72
CA VAL A 460 -3.77 1.07 11.35
C VAL A 460 -2.46 0.61 10.72
N TYR A 461 -1.45 0.36 11.55
CA TYR A 461 -0.20 -0.32 11.16
C TYR A 461 -0.23 -1.74 11.70
N MET A 462 -0.18 -2.73 10.83
CA MET A 462 -0.25 -4.12 11.24
C MET A 462 0.73 -5.02 10.50
N GLN A 463 1.31 -5.99 11.23
CA GLN A 463 2.22 -7.00 10.67
C GLN A 463 3.39 -6.40 9.87
N SER A 464 3.79 -5.17 10.21
CA SER A 464 4.75 -4.37 9.46
C SER A 464 6.06 -4.24 10.22
N TYR A 465 7.16 -4.03 9.51
CA TYR A 465 8.47 -3.70 10.10
C TYR A 465 8.58 -2.19 10.31
N ILE A 466 8.96 -1.76 11.52
CA ILE A 466 9.12 -0.36 11.92
C ILE A 466 10.54 -0.16 12.44
N HIS A 467 11.32 0.62 11.70
CA HIS A 467 12.69 1.01 12.04
C HIS A 467 12.74 1.94 13.29
N ASP A 468 13.87 1.96 14.01
CA ASP A 468 14.05 2.74 15.25
C ASP A 468 13.98 4.27 15.06
N SER A 469 14.15 4.74 13.83
CA SER A 469 13.96 6.14 13.43
C SER A 469 12.55 6.69 13.67
N VAL A 470 11.55 5.82 13.91
CA VAL A 470 10.22 6.24 14.34
C VAL A 470 10.24 6.57 15.83
N ASN A 471 9.85 7.79 16.19
CA ASN A 471 9.84 8.28 17.56
C ASN A 471 9.03 7.32 18.49
N PRO A 472 9.50 7.03 19.72
CA PRO A 472 8.82 6.10 20.63
C PRO A 472 7.35 6.44 20.95
N ALA A 473 6.97 7.73 20.92
CA ALA A 473 5.58 8.17 21.06
C ALA A 473 4.66 7.66 19.93
N GLY A 474 5.25 7.35 18.77
CA GLY A 474 4.62 6.77 17.57
C GLY A 474 3.82 7.79 16.76
N TRP A 475 3.02 8.62 17.42
CA TRP A 475 2.02 9.48 16.79
C TRP A 475 2.17 10.93 17.25
N LYS A 476 1.84 11.91 16.38
CA LYS A 476 1.94 13.35 16.67
C LYS A 476 0.56 13.99 16.66
N ASP A 477 0.25 14.84 17.66
CA ASP A 477 -0.99 15.60 17.67
C ASP A 477 -1.03 16.60 16.51
N TRP A 478 -2.23 16.85 15.98
CA TRP A 478 -2.42 17.84 14.92
C TRP A 478 -2.33 19.26 15.46
N ASN A 479 -3.09 19.54 16.53
CA ASN A 479 -3.06 20.80 17.26
C ASN A 479 -3.65 20.59 18.67
N GLY A 480 -2.79 20.41 19.67
CA GLY A 480 -3.22 20.26 21.06
C GLY A 480 -4.12 19.04 21.25
N THR A 481 -5.30 19.22 21.87
CA THR A 481 -6.23 18.13 22.16
C THR A 481 -7.19 17.78 21.02
N PHE A 482 -7.04 18.36 19.83
CA PHE A 482 -7.91 18.07 18.69
C PHE A 482 -7.84 16.58 18.29
N ALA A 483 -9.01 15.98 18.04
CA ALA A 483 -9.21 14.60 17.60
C ALA A 483 -8.74 13.47 18.56
N LEU A 484 -7.98 13.75 19.62
CA LEU A 484 -7.29 12.71 20.43
C LEU A 484 -8.22 11.68 21.10
N THR A 485 -9.50 12.01 21.26
CA THR A 485 -10.55 11.15 21.85
C THR A 485 -11.47 10.49 20.81
N THR A 486 -11.41 10.91 19.55
CA THR A 486 -12.34 10.53 18.47
C THR A 486 -11.65 9.86 17.27
N LEU A 487 -10.32 10.01 17.16
CA LEU A 487 -9.48 9.26 16.24
C LEU A 487 -9.43 7.76 16.61
N TYR A 488 -8.99 6.94 15.67
CA TYR A 488 -8.69 5.52 15.89
C TYR A 488 -7.33 5.20 15.27
N TYR A 489 -6.27 5.25 16.08
CA TYR A 489 -4.92 4.88 15.69
C TYR A 489 -4.54 3.57 16.35
N ALA A 490 -4.15 2.59 15.54
CA ALA A 490 -3.91 1.24 16.04
C ALA A 490 -2.65 0.57 15.51
N GLU A 491 -2.05 -0.25 16.35
CA GLU A 491 -0.90 -1.09 16.04
C GLU A 491 -1.19 -2.57 16.37
N TYR A 492 -0.81 -3.50 15.47
CA TYR A 492 -1.00 -4.94 15.66
C TYR A 492 0.19 -5.76 15.15
N ASN A 493 0.87 -6.47 16.05
CA ASN A 493 1.91 -7.45 15.71
C ASN A 493 2.98 -6.89 14.73
N ASN A 494 3.39 -5.63 14.95
CA ASN A 494 4.50 -5.01 14.22
C ASN A 494 5.84 -5.51 14.78
N THR A 495 6.90 -5.40 13.99
CA THR A 495 8.27 -5.86 14.32
C THR A 495 9.28 -4.76 14.05
N GLY A 496 10.55 -4.95 14.46
CA GLY A 496 11.59 -3.93 14.37
C GLY A 496 11.67 -3.03 15.61
N ALA A 497 12.78 -2.34 15.79
CA ALA A 497 13.06 -1.62 17.04
C ALA A 497 12.10 -0.44 17.30
N GLY A 498 11.52 0.17 16.25
CA GLY A 498 10.50 1.21 16.38
C GLY A 498 9.09 0.69 16.71
N SER A 499 8.87 -0.63 16.73
CA SER A 499 7.54 -1.21 17.00
C SER A 499 7.20 -1.37 18.49
N ASN A 500 8.10 -0.98 19.40
CA ASN A 500 7.84 -1.05 20.84
C ASN A 500 6.75 -0.04 21.25
N THR A 501 5.64 -0.54 21.77
CA THR A 501 4.47 0.27 22.11
C THR A 501 4.46 0.83 23.54
N SER A 502 5.43 0.45 24.39
CA SER A 502 5.48 0.82 25.82
C SER A 502 5.59 2.32 26.12
N SER A 503 6.14 3.10 25.18
CA SER A 503 6.34 4.56 25.32
C SER A 503 5.44 5.39 24.37
N ARG A 504 4.38 4.78 23.83
CA ARG A 504 3.43 5.43 22.93
C ARG A 504 2.57 6.47 23.65
N VAL A 505 1.98 7.37 22.86
CA VAL A 505 1.02 8.37 23.36
C VAL A 505 -0.14 7.75 24.14
N THR A 506 -0.54 8.38 25.24
CA THR A 506 -1.63 7.91 26.12
C THR A 506 -3.00 8.43 25.71
N TRP A 507 -3.24 8.64 24.41
CA TRP A 507 -4.50 9.21 23.91
C TRP A 507 -5.63 8.17 23.93
N PRO A 508 -6.88 8.55 24.29
CA PRO A 508 -7.99 7.58 24.31
C PRO A 508 -8.31 6.94 22.95
N GLY A 509 -7.97 7.59 21.82
CA GLY A 509 -8.10 7.03 20.48
C GLY A 509 -6.90 6.18 20.00
N TYR A 510 -5.84 6.04 20.80
CA TYR A 510 -4.71 5.16 20.49
C TYR A 510 -4.93 3.76 21.09
N HIS A 511 -4.62 2.72 20.32
CA HIS A 511 -4.92 1.34 20.67
C HIS A 511 -3.81 0.36 20.24
N VAL A 512 -3.35 -0.50 21.15
CA VAL A 512 -2.71 -1.77 20.77
C VAL A 512 -3.83 -2.81 20.64
N ILE A 513 -4.06 -3.31 19.43
CA ILE A 513 -5.26 -4.11 19.12
C ILE A 513 -4.95 -5.61 19.02
N ASN A 514 -5.98 -6.45 19.02
CA ASN A 514 -5.87 -7.90 18.85
C ASN A 514 -6.19 -8.33 17.40
N ALA A 515 -6.03 -9.63 17.11
CA ALA A 515 -6.27 -10.21 15.79
C ALA A 515 -7.72 -10.03 15.28
N THR A 516 -8.73 -10.09 16.16
CA THR A 516 -10.14 -9.92 15.78
C THR A 516 -10.43 -8.49 15.34
N ASP A 517 -9.84 -7.50 16.00
CA ASP A 517 -9.96 -6.09 15.62
C ASP A 517 -9.15 -5.80 14.34
N ALA A 518 -7.90 -6.26 14.27
CA ALA A 518 -7.01 -6.08 13.12
C ALA A 518 -7.59 -6.72 11.84
N ALA A 519 -8.29 -7.85 11.94
CA ALA A 519 -8.96 -8.47 10.81
C ALA A 519 -9.97 -7.55 10.10
N ASN A 520 -10.54 -6.53 10.76
CA ASN A 520 -11.44 -5.56 10.11
C ASN A 520 -10.73 -4.64 9.10
N PHE A 521 -9.39 -4.57 9.13
CA PHE A 521 -8.57 -3.68 8.30
C PHE A 521 -7.84 -4.42 7.17
N THR A 522 -8.11 -5.72 6.97
CA THR A 522 -7.54 -6.53 5.89
C THR A 522 -8.27 -6.31 4.57
N VAL A 523 -7.66 -6.71 3.45
CA VAL A 523 -8.22 -6.53 2.09
C VAL A 523 -9.65 -7.08 1.97
N SER A 524 -9.91 -8.28 2.49
CA SER A 524 -11.24 -8.92 2.42
C SER A 524 -12.33 -8.22 3.21
N ASN A 525 -12.03 -7.66 4.38
CA ASN A 525 -13.03 -7.06 5.28
C ASN A 525 -13.16 -5.54 5.14
N PHE A 526 -12.07 -4.85 4.77
CA PHE A 526 -12.02 -3.39 4.73
C PHE A 526 -12.34 -2.82 3.35
N LEU A 527 -11.98 -3.55 2.29
CA LEU A 527 -12.17 -3.12 0.89
C LEU A 527 -13.17 -4.00 0.11
N LEU A 528 -13.68 -5.07 0.74
CA LEU A 528 -14.31 -6.21 0.06
C LEU A 528 -13.47 -6.67 -1.16
N GLY A 529 -12.15 -6.68 -0.98
CA GLY A 529 -11.17 -6.80 -2.07
C GLY A 529 -11.21 -8.12 -2.84
N ASN A 530 -11.75 -9.17 -2.23
CA ASN A 530 -11.85 -10.50 -2.84
C ASN A 530 -12.71 -10.52 -4.10
N ASP A 531 -13.63 -9.57 -4.28
CA ASP A 531 -14.49 -9.47 -5.45
C ASP A 531 -13.86 -8.69 -6.61
N TRP A 532 -12.72 -8.00 -6.41
CA TRP A 532 -12.13 -7.12 -7.44
C TRP A 532 -10.61 -7.13 -7.57
N VAL A 533 -9.84 -7.32 -6.50
CA VAL A 533 -8.38 -7.44 -6.58
C VAL A 533 -7.92 -8.65 -7.42
N PRO A 534 -8.53 -9.85 -7.32
CA PRO A 534 -8.17 -10.97 -8.19
C PRO A 534 -8.35 -10.69 -9.69
N MET A 535 -9.32 -9.84 -10.07
CA MET A 535 -9.58 -9.53 -11.48
C MET A 535 -8.43 -8.79 -12.18
N ALA A 536 -7.53 -8.19 -11.41
CA ALA A 536 -6.30 -7.56 -11.92
C ALA A 536 -5.09 -8.51 -11.92
N GLY A 537 -5.24 -9.78 -11.51
CA GLY A 537 -4.17 -10.77 -11.49
C GLY A 537 -3.00 -10.48 -10.54
N ILE A 538 -3.20 -9.58 -9.57
CA ILE A 538 -2.17 -9.10 -8.65
C ILE A 538 -2.13 -9.98 -7.39
N PRO A 539 -0.94 -10.47 -6.95
CA PRO A 539 -0.83 -11.31 -5.75
C PRO A 539 -1.00 -10.50 -4.46
N TYR A 540 -1.99 -10.88 -3.65
CA TYR A 540 -2.33 -10.23 -2.38
C TYR A 540 -2.67 -11.26 -1.29
N HIS A 541 -2.65 -10.80 -0.03
CA HIS A 541 -3.17 -11.54 1.11
C HIS A 541 -4.56 -10.98 1.48
N GLU A 542 -5.58 -11.83 1.48
CA GLU A 542 -6.96 -11.43 1.78
C GLU A 542 -7.17 -11.02 3.25
N GLY A 543 -6.46 -11.68 4.16
CA GLY A 543 -6.62 -11.58 5.61
C GLY A 543 -5.33 -11.21 6.33
N LEU A 544 -5.28 -11.47 7.64
CA LEU A 544 -4.05 -11.38 8.41
C LEU A 544 -3.07 -12.46 7.96
N LEU A 545 -1.78 -12.11 7.87
CA LEU A 545 -0.73 -13.08 7.65
C LEU A 545 -0.71 -14.08 8.81
N GLN A 546 -0.84 -15.36 8.50
CA GLN A 546 -0.62 -16.40 9.49
C GLN A 546 0.88 -16.46 9.79
N LYS A 547 1.26 -16.62 11.07
CA LYS A 547 2.64 -17.02 11.38
C LYS A 547 2.89 -18.33 10.65
N ALA A 548 3.92 -18.36 9.81
CA ALA A 548 4.34 -19.56 9.12
C ALA A 548 4.94 -20.54 10.13
N HIS A 549 4.08 -21.25 10.85
CA HIS A 549 4.40 -22.57 11.37
C HIS A 549 4.79 -23.40 10.14
N HIS A 550 6.09 -23.58 9.94
CA HIS A 550 6.63 -24.50 8.95
C HIS A 550 6.33 -25.94 9.41
N CYS A 551 5.06 -26.34 9.34
CA CYS A 551 4.76 -27.72 9.05
C CYS A 551 5.17 -27.94 7.59
N LEU A 552 6.44 -28.34 7.40
CA LEU A 552 6.83 -29.10 6.23
C LEU A 552 5.81 -30.23 6.09
N GLN A 553 4.96 -30.17 5.05
CA GLN A 553 4.15 -31.33 4.68
C GLN A 553 5.12 -32.40 4.21
N CYS A 554 5.54 -33.25 5.14
CA CYS A 554 6.23 -34.48 4.82
C CYS A 554 5.26 -35.31 3.99
N LYS A 555 5.52 -35.38 2.68
CA LYS A 555 5.05 -36.53 1.92
C LYS A 555 5.90 -37.70 2.39
N ASP A 556 5.20 -38.71 2.86
CA ASP A 556 5.70 -40.04 3.21
C ASP A 556 6.58 -40.11 4.47
N SER A 557 6.02 -40.76 5.51
CA SER A 557 6.67 -41.23 6.77
C SER A 557 7.28 -40.19 7.74
N ASP A 558 6.45 -39.77 8.71
CA ASP A 558 6.75 -39.67 10.15
C ASP A 558 8.13 -39.16 10.64
N LEU A 559 8.42 -37.87 10.45
CA LEU A 559 9.09 -37.07 11.51
C LEU A 559 8.81 -35.57 11.35
N CYS A 560 8.37 -34.90 12.42
CA CYS A 560 8.13 -33.45 12.41
C CYS A 560 8.99 -32.76 13.48
N LEU A 561 10.10 -32.13 13.06
CA LEU A 561 11.00 -31.39 13.95
C LEU A 561 10.64 -29.90 13.95
N LEU A 562 10.10 -29.41 15.07
CA LEU A 562 9.78 -27.99 15.27
C LEU A 562 11.03 -27.18 15.59
N THR A 563 11.65 -26.56 14.58
CA THR A 563 12.67 -25.53 14.80
C THR A 563 12.02 -24.22 15.28
N LEU A 564 12.20 -23.91 16.56
CA LEU A 564 11.98 -22.56 17.10
C LEU A 564 13.07 -21.61 16.58
N ARG A 565 12.70 -20.39 16.18
CA ARG A 565 13.66 -19.27 16.17
C ARG A 565 13.83 -18.79 17.61
N ALA A 566 15.05 -18.83 18.12
CA ALA A 566 15.40 -18.07 19.32
C ALA A 566 15.37 -16.56 19.00
N ASP A 567 14.87 -15.76 19.92
CA ASP A 567 15.02 -14.31 19.91
C ASP A 567 16.44 -13.97 20.40
N PRO A 568 17.28 -13.27 19.62
CA PRO A 568 18.66 -12.97 20.02
C PRO A 568 18.77 -12.08 21.27
N ASN A 569 17.68 -11.46 21.72
CA ASN A 569 17.68 -10.52 22.86
C ASN A 569 17.17 -11.13 24.18
N THR A 570 16.87 -12.44 24.25
CA THR A 570 16.47 -13.10 25.51
C THR A 570 17.30 -14.35 25.80
N GLN A 571 18.02 -14.36 26.93
CA GLN A 571 18.84 -15.51 27.38
C GLN A 571 18.03 -16.64 28.04
N THR A 572 16.70 -16.64 27.90
CA THR A 572 15.81 -17.60 28.55
C THR A 572 14.77 -18.13 27.56
N ALA A 573 14.89 -19.39 27.17
CA ALA A 573 13.85 -20.09 26.42
C ALA A 573 12.75 -20.54 27.40
N ASP A 574 11.57 -19.91 27.32
CA ASP A 574 10.39 -20.39 28.02
C ASP A 574 9.82 -21.63 27.32
N LEU A 575 9.72 -22.73 28.06
CA LEU A 575 9.29 -24.04 27.57
C LEU A 575 7.88 -24.44 28.06
N SER A 576 7.13 -23.54 28.72
CA SER A 576 5.87 -23.84 29.40
C SER A 576 4.66 -24.18 28.50
N GLY A 577 4.87 -24.53 27.22
CA GLY A 577 3.83 -24.71 26.21
C GLY A 577 3.97 -25.93 25.29
N LEU A 578 4.89 -26.86 25.56
CA LEU A 578 5.08 -28.06 24.74
C LEU A 578 4.12 -29.20 25.14
N THR A 579 2.95 -29.25 24.49
CA THR A 579 2.05 -30.41 24.57
C THR A 579 2.50 -31.50 23.60
N LEU A 580 3.14 -32.56 24.09
CA LEU A 580 3.38 -33.77 23.29
C LEU A 580 2.05 -34.47 22.97
N ILE A 581 1.75 -34.65 21.68
CA ILE A 581 0.66 -35.52 21.22
C ILE A 581 1.25 -36.91 20.95
N SER A 582 0.99 -37.85 21.87
CA SER A 582 1.39 -39.25 21.71
C SER A 582 0.40 -39.99 20.82
N ILE A 583 0.87 -40.55 19.71
CA ILE A 583 0.18 -41.65 19.02
C ILE A 583 0.52 -42.94 19.79
N ARG A 584 -0.49 -43.69 20.25
CA ARG A 584 -0.33 -45.03 20.81
C ARG A 584 -1.01 -46.01 19.86
N GLU A 585 -0.23 -46.88 19.22
CA GLU A 585 -0.50 -48.31 19.05
C GLU A 585 0.61 -48.98 18.21
N ALA A 586 1.71 -49.32 18.87
CA ALA A 586 2.65 -50.36 18.42
C ALA A 586 3.38 -50.93 19.66
N THR A 587 3.27 -52.24 19.84
CA THR A 587 3.93 -53.13 20.81
C THR A 587 5.35 -52.69 21.22
N ALA A 588 5.65 -52.51 22.51
CA ALA A 588 5.97 -53.57 23.48
C ALA A 588 7.26 -54.36 23.14
N ASN A 589 8.23 -54.31 24.05
CA ASN A 589 9.57 -54.95 24.02
C ASN A 589 10.55 -54.50 22.92
N ALA A 590 11.18 -53.34 23.13
CA ALA A 590 12.54 -53.07 22.64
C ALA A 590 13.30 -52.24 23.68
N THR A 591 14.37 -52.80 24.27
CA THR A 591 15.20 -52.17 25.32
C THR A 591 16.49 -51.53 24.80
N ASP A 592 16.69 -51.47 23.47
CA ASP A 592 17.88 -50.86 22.85
C ASP A 592 17.53 -50.14 21.55
N THR A 593 17.60 -48.80 21.57
CA THR A 593 17.40 -47.93 20.40
C THR A 593 18.58 -47.93 19.43
N SER A 594 19.74 -48.49 19.80
CA SER A 594 20.93 -48.50 18.95
C SER A 594 20.87 -49.54 17.81
N ALA A 595 20.08 -50.60 17.98
CA ALA A 595 19.91 -51.64 16.97
C ALA A 595 19.10 -51.15 15.75
N TYR A 596 18.03 -50.39 15.97
CA TYR A 596 17.14 -49.90 14.92
C TYR A 596 17.84 -48.91 13.97
N VAL A 597 18.70 -48.04 14.52
CA VAL A 597 19.52 -47.09 13.73
C VAL A 597 20.55 -47.81 12.85
N ARG A 598 21.10 -48.94 13.31
CA ARG A 598 22.05 -49.74 12.51
C ARG A 598 21.37 -50.47 11.34
N GLN A 599 20.11 -50.87 11.48
CA GLN A 599 19.36 -51.47 10.38
C GLN A 599 19.07 -50.44 9.28
N MET A 600 18.57 -49.25 9.65
CA MET A 600 18.30 -48.16 8.70
C MET A 600 19.53 -47.68 7.91
N LEU A 601 20.73 -47.76 8.48
CA LEU A 601 21.98 -47.36 7.82
C LEU A 601 22.51 -48.38 6.80
N ASN A 602 22.10 -49.66 6.88
CA ASN A 602 22.55 -50.69 5.94
C ASN A 602 21.65 -50.81 4.69
N GLU A 603 20.45 -50.24 4.69
CA GLU A 603 19.49 -50.35 3.59
C GLU A 603 19.54 -49.16 2.60
N THR A 604 20.44 -48.19 2.81
CA THR A 604 20.66 -47.07 1.88
C THR A 604 21.81 -47.35 0.92
N ASN A 605 21.47 -47.69 -0.34
CA ASN A 605 22.42 -47.77 -1.45
C ASN A 605 23.01 -46.38 -1.74
N LEU A 606 24.15 -46.09 -1.12
CA LEU A 606 24.91 -44.85 -1.34
C LEU A 606 25.79 -44.95 -2.59
N GLU A 607 25.88 -43.84 -3.31
CA GLU A 607 26.72 -43.65 -4.50
C GLU A 607 28.21 -43.98 -4.21
N PRO A 608 28.92 -44.72 -5.08
CA PRO A 608 30.32 -45.14 -4.83
C PRO A 608 31.27 -43.98 -4.50
N SER A 609 31.03 -42.82 -5.10
CA SER A 609 31.79 -41.58 -4.88
C SER A 609 31.74 -41.06 -3.44
N VAL A 610 30.68 -41.37 -2.68
CA VAL A 610 30.53 -41.00 -1.26
C VAL A 610 31.30 -41.98 -0.37
N GLN A 611 31.39 -43.25 -0.77
CA GLN A 611 32.06 -44.30 -0.02
C GLN A 611 33.59 -44.13 -0.02
N GLU A 612 34.18 -43.71 -1.15
CA GLU A 612 35.61 -43.39 -1.22
C GLU A 612 35.99 -42.17 -0.36
N ALA A 613 35.16 -41.13 -0.34
CA ALA A 613 35.39 -39.93 0.47
C ALA A 613 35.36 -40.21 1.99
N LEU A 614 34.58 -41.21 2.43
CA LEU A 614 34.54 -41.67 3.82
C LEU A 614 35.74 -42.56 4.19
N ASN A 615 36.24 -43.36 3.26
CA ASN A 615 37.39 -44.24 3.49
C ASN A 615 38.73 -43.48 3.50
N ALA A 616 38.85 -42.37 2.76
CA ALA A 616 40.09 -41.59 2.64
C ALA A 616 40.48 -40.77 3.90
N ARG A 617 39.65 -40.71 4.95
CA ARG A 617 39.91 -39.92 6.19
C ARG A 617 40.26 -40.75 7.42
N ARG A 618 40.77 -41.97 7.25
CA ARG A 618 41.09 -42.87 8.38
C ARG A 618 42.56 -43.10 8.69
N LEU A 619 43.50 -42.56 7.90
CA LEU A 619 44.93 -42.80 8.12
C LEU A 619 45.77 -41.53 8.06
N ASP A 620 46.64 -41.46 9.07
CA ASP A 620 47.78 -40.58 9.29
C ASP A 620 47.52 -39.10 9.65
N GLY A 621 48.34 -38.62 10.58
CA GLY A 621 48.30 -37.29 11.15
C GLY A 621 49.69 -36.73 11.38
N SER A 622 50.14 -35.87 10.48
CA SER A 622 51.25 -34.90 10.66
C SER A 622 51.23 -33.89 9.50
N PRO A 623 51.69 -32.64 9.70
CA PRO A 623 51.62 -31.59 8.67
C PRO A 623 52.89 -31.51 7.81
N PRO A 624 52.78 -31.27 6.49
CA PRO A 624 53.90 -30.81 5.67
C PRO A 624 53.84 -29.29 5.38
N HIS A 625 55.03 -28.68 5.30
CA HIS A 625 55.27 -27.31 4.85
C HIS A 625 55.38 -27.20 3.31
N GLN A 626 55.35 -25.94 2.80
CA GLN A 626 55.78 -25.51 1.44
C GLN A 626 54.91 -26.00 0.25
N GLU A 627 54.81 -25.31 -0.90
CA GLU A 627 55.43 -24.04 -1.35
C GLU A 627 54.54 -23.29 -2.37
N LEU A 628 54.81 -22.00 -2.62
CA LEU A 628 54.13 -21.20 -3.65
C LEU A 628 54.62 -21.52 -5.09
N ARG A 629 53.71 -21.53 -6.07
CA ARG A 629 53.98 -21.01 -7.43
C ARG A 629 52.78 -20.24 -8.01
N ARG A 630 53.06 -19.13 -8.69
CA ARG A 630 52.09 -18.31 -9.45
C ARG A 630 52.04 -18.75 -10.93
N PRO A 631 50.97 -18.42 -11.68
CA PRO A 631 50.91 -18.60 -13.14
C PRO A 631 51.68 -17.48 -13.90
N PRO A 632 51.96 -17.65 -15.21
CA PRO A 632 52.84 -16.79 -15.99
C PRO A 632 52.17 -15.56 -16.61
N GLU A 633 52.98 -14.53 -16.90
CA GLU A 633 52.63 -13.34 -17.68
C GLU A 633 52.80 -13.58 -19.19
N LEU A 634 52.23 -12.69 -20.01
CA LEU A 634 52.35 -12.67 -21.48
C LEU A 634 53.23 -11.49 -21.92
N ASP A 635 54.13 -11.75 -22.87
CA ASP A 635 55.05 -10.76 -23.43
C ASP A 635 54.39 -9.70 -24.32
N GLY A 636 54.98 -8.49 -24.31
CA GLY A 636 54.76 -7.44 -25.31
C GLY A 636 55.89 -6.39 -25.24
N GLY A 637 56.54 -6.07 -26.37
CA GLY A 637 57.75 -5.23 -26.38
C GLY A 637 57.87 -4.21 -27.53
N GLY A 638 58.55 -3.09 -27.23
CA GLY A 638 58.93 -1.97 -28.14
C GLY A 638 57.79 -0.96 -28.45
N GLY A 639 57.94 0.38 -28.49
CA GLY A 639 59.06 1.33 -28.26
C GLY A 639 58.95 2.54 -29.22
N GLY A 640 59.16 3.83 -28.89
CA GLY A 640 59.60 4.51 -27.66
C GLY A 640 59.51 6.06 -27.82
N LEU A 641 60.64 6.79 -27.68
CA LEU A 641 60.87 8.23 -28.03
C LEU A 641 60.18 9.37 -27.20
N LEU A 642 60.88 9.78 -26.13
CA LEU A 642 61.37 11.16 -25.84
C LEU A 642 60.50 12.42 -26.14
N ARG A 643 60.17 13.21 -25.10
CA ARG A 643 60.82 14.52 -24.81
C ARG A 643 60.46 15.16 -23.45
N ASP A 644 61.32 16.07 -22.99
CA ASP A 644 61.40 16.66 -21.63
C ASP A 644 60.48 17.87 -21.36
N ARG A 645 60.11 18.10 -20.07
CA ARG A 645 60.50 19.27 -19.22
C ARG A 645 59.69 19.30 -17.88
N VAL A 646 60.33 19.31 -16.69
CA VAL A 646 60.69 20.48 -15.82
C VAL A 646 59.43 21.14 -15.17
N HIS A 647 59.27 21.41 -13.85
CA HIS A 647 60.16 21.58 -12.65
C HIS A 647 59.41 21.40 -11.30
N GLY A 648 60.15 21.23 -10.17
CA GLY A 648 59.76 21.65 -8.79
C GLY A 648 59.05 20.59 -7.91
N VAL A 649 59.66 19.88 -6.94
CA VAL A 649 60.54 20.20 -5.78
C VAL A 649 59.81 20.71 -4.53
N GLY A 650 59.71 19.84 -3.51
CA GLY A 650 59.40 20.14 -2.10
C GLY A 650 59.51 18.87 -1.25
N ARG A 651 60.45 18.79 -0.29
CA ARG A 651 60.79 17.56 0.48
C ARG A 651 60.72 17.77 2.01
N GLY A 652 60.45 16.69 2.75
CA GLY A 652 60.73 16.54 4.20
C GLY A 652 59.66 15.68 4.90
N ARG A 653 59.69 14.33 4.86
CA ARG A 653 60.54 13.34 5.56
C ARG A 653 60.44 13.28 7.11
N GLN A 654 59.78 12.20 7.56
CA GLN A 654 60.21 11.21 8.59
C GLN A 654 60.22 11.66 10.08
N ALA A 655 59.88 10.83 11.08
CA ALA A 655 59.90 9.36 11.18
C ALA A 655 58.75 8.80 12.07
N TRP A 656 58.06 7.72 11.64
CA TRP A 656 58.12 6.32 12.16
C TRP A 656 57.47 6.01 13.53
N GLY A 657 56.51 5.06 13.54
CA GLY A 657 56.12 4.28 14.74
C GLY A 657 54.66 3.77 14.79
N GLY A 658 54.41 2.52 14.36
CA GLY A 658 53.20 1.76 14.75
C GLY A 658 52.13 1.49 13.67
N LEU A 659 52.29 0.39 12.94
CA LEU A 659 51.21 -0.41 12.31
C LEU A 659 50.92 -1.63 13.23
N PRO A 660 49.86 -2.46 13.03
CA PRO A 660 48.95 -2.58 11.88
C PRO A 660 47.46 -2.47 12.30
N GLU A 661 46.43 -2.66 11.47
CA GLU A 661 46.31 -2.98 10.04
C GLU A 661 45.04 -2.31 9.49
N GLN A 662 44.95 -2.12 8.17
CA GLN A 662 43.85 -1.38 7.54
C GLN A 662 43.08 -2.24 6.53
N ASP A 663 41.82 -1.86 6.34
CA ASP A 663 41.02 -1.97 5.11
C ASP A 663 40.35 -3.29 4.66
N ALA A 664 39.03 -3.14 4.51
CA ALA A 664 38.22 -3.45 3.32
C ALA A 664 38.25 -4.85 2.67
N HIS A 665 37.07 -5.44 2.45
CA HIS A 665 36.33 -5.19 1.19
C HIS A 665 34.96 -5.88 1.12
N ALA A 666 34.12 -5.35 0.21
CA ALA A 666 33.16 -6.02 -0.68
C ALA A 666 32.29 -7.19 -0.17
N GLY A 667 30.97 -7.06 -0.36
CA GLY A 667 30.00 -8.08 0.01
C GLY A 667 29.97 -9.30 -0.91
N LEU A 668 29.43 -10.39 -0.37
CA LEU A 668 29.02 -11.57 -1.13
C LEU A 668 27.67 -12.08 -0.59
N ARG A 669 26.68 -12.18 -1.48
CA ARG A 669 25.42 -12.88 -1.20
C ARG A 669 25.72 -14.37 -1.19
N HIS A 670 25.41 -15.13 -0.13
CA HIS A 670 25.00 -16.55 -0.20
C HIS A 670 24.52 -17.11 1.16
N CYS A 671 23.83 -18.26 1.11
CA CYS A 671 23.03 -18.85 2.19
C CYS A 671 23.80 -19.23 3.49
N PRO A 672 23.16 -19.12 4.67
CA PRO A 672 23.71 -19.68 5.90
C PRO A 672 23.46 -21.20 5.96
N ARG A 673 24.41 -22.00 5.44
CA ARG A 673 24.40 -23.48 5.58
C ARG A 673 25.36 -24.03 6.64
N LEU A 674 25.99 -23.15 7.42
CA LEU A 674 27.05 -23.49 8.39
C LEU A 674 26.62 -23.44 9.88
N ALA A 675 25.39 -23.03 10.20
CA ALA A 675 24.90 -22.96 11.58
C ALA A 675 24.56 -24.31 12.23
N VAL A 676 24.55 -25.42 11.47
CA VAL A 676 24.10 -26.75 11.94
C VAL A 676 25.21 -27.56 12.62
N ILE A 677 26.48 -27.32 12.27
CA ILE A 677 27.61 -28.13 12.77
C ILE A 677 27.95 -27.78 14.22
N SER A 678 27.94 -26.49 14.58
CA SER A 678 28.25 -26.02 15.95
C SER A 678 27.23 -26.45 17.02
N LEU A 679 26.05 -26.94 16.64
CA LEU A 679 25.03 -27.39 17.59
C LEU A 679 25.19 -28.87 17.96
N LEU A 680 25.80 -29.68 17.09
CA LEU A 680 25.99 -31.12 17.30
C LEU A 680 27.22 -31.45 18.17
N GLU A 681 28.21 -30.55 18.27
CA GLU A 681 29.35 -30.71 19.19
C GLU A 681 29.00 -30.41 20.66
N LYS A 682 27.87 -29.75 20.94
CA LYS A 682 27.43 -29.41 22.32
C LYS A 682 26.43 -30.41 22.93
N ILE A 683 26.10 -31.49 22.24
CA ILE A 683 25.19 -32.56 22.73
C ILE A 683 25.99 -33.82 23.15
N LYS A 684 27.33 -33.73 23.20
CA LYS A 684 28.22 -34.73 23.81
C LYS A 684 28.91 -34.18 25.05
N LEU A 685 28.19 -34.08 26.16
CA LEU A 685 28.67 -34.16 27.55
C LEU A 685 27.51 -34.49 28.47
#